data_AF-A0AAD3QXW1-F1
#
_entry.id   AF-A0AAD3QXW1-F1
#
_cell.length_a   1.000
_cell.length_b   1.000
_cell.length_c   1.000
_cell.angle_alpha   90.00
_cell.angle_beta   90.00
_cell.angle_gamma   90.00
#
_symmetry.space_group_name_H-M   'P 1'
#
loop_
_entity.id
_entity.type
_entity.pdbx_description
1 polymer ?
#
loop_
_entity_poly.entity_id
_entity_poly.type
_entity_poly.pdbx_seq_one_letter_code
_entity_poly.pdbx_strand_id
1 'polypeptide(L)'
;MYKCMYLIAAAGPVIEKIEIEIQVGEKAAEKIIKVINLSEEEEIVEDRNVLMRLKNILVPGLKNSTGASSSSSSSRSLSSRSSSSRSSVSSSSSSKSSSSSSSRRKSKMVDIIDPITRTSKRVSSSSSSSQPSIRSSSQSSSHSASSSSSRSSALSKQELYDIEFTKNHIHRHALSAAGVNSHSSAYSFEAIYNKAKYLANTVTPAVTILIRAVRADHKVQGYQIAAYFDKATARLQVIFANLAENDHWRICADGMMLSYHKLMAKIAWGIECKQYETEITAETGLVGQEPAVRLKLTWDKLPRGMKRYAKQLSELISRFAHESGVSLAKVKNVRNQIKLTVAVASDTSLNVVLKTPKRTIYKLGVGLPVSLPFGDTAAELEAYQDNWADKISYMVTKAHAAECTMIKDTLITFNNRKYKNEMPHSCYQVLAQDCTPELKFIVLLKRDQAQEQNQINVKIANIDVDMYPKDNAIVMKVNGVEIPISNLPYQHPTGKIQIRQRGEGIALHAPSHGLQEVYLDLNTLKVKVVDWMRGQTCGLCGKADGEIRQEYRTPNERLTKNAVSYAHSWVMPGRSCRDASECYMTLESVKLEKLVMLHGQESKCYSVEPVLRCLPGCMPVRTTTATVGYHCLPADSNLSRTEGLSSIYQKSVDVQETAESHLACRCTAQCT
;
A
#
# COMPACT_ATOMS: atom_id res chain seq x y z
N MET A 1 8.91 29.23 -53.21
CA MET A 1 10.27 28.71 -53.44
C MET A 1 10.72 27.98 -52.18
N TYR A 2 10.63 26.65 -52.13
CA TYR A 2 11.03 25.88 -50.95
C TYR A 2 12.56 25.72 -50.93
N LYS A 3 13.22 26.24 -49.90
CA LYS A 3 14.63 25.90 -49.64
C LYS A 3 14.68 24.55 -48.91
N CYS A 4 14.92 23.47 -49.65
CA CYS A 4 15.35 22.22 -49.05
C CYS A 4 16.70 22.44 -48.34
N MET A 5 16.68 22.48 -47.01
CA MET A 5 17.90 22.56 -46.21
C MET A 5 18.54 21.17 -46.18
N TYR A 6 19.43 20.91 -47.14
CA TYR A 6 20.23 19.70 -47.17
C TYR A 6 21.05 19.58 -45.88
N LEU A 7 20.65 18.65 -45.02
CA LEU A 7 21.53 18.11 -43.99
C LEU A 7 22.57 17.26 -44.70
N ILE A 8 23.74 17.85 -44.97
CA ILE A 8 24.93 17.08 -45.30
C ILE A 8 25.23 16.20 -44.08
N ALA A 9 25.05 14.89 -44.23
CA ALA A 9 25.50 13.94 -43.23
C ALA A 9 27.02 14.11 -43.08
N ALA A 10 27.48 14.36 -41.86
CA ALA A 10 28.91 14.41 -41.59
C ALA A 10 29.51 13.05 -41.97
N ALA A 11 30.51 13.05 -42.86
CA ALA A 11 31.09 11.83 -43.44
C ALA A 11 31.89 11.04 -42.39
N GLY A 12 31.17 10.25 -41.59
CA GLY A 12 31.76 9.22 -40.75
C GLY A 12 32.28 8.05 -41.61
N PRO A 13 33.36 7.38 -41.20
CA PRO A 13 33.83 6.18 -41.88
C PRO A 13 32.78 5.07 -41.78
N VAL A 14 32.74 4.19 -42.78
CA VAL A 14 31.81 3.06 -42.84
C VAL A 14 32.08 2.11 -41.68
N ILE A 15 31.03 1.77 -40.93
CA ILE A 15 31.03 0.73 -39.89
C ILE A 15 30.56 -0.56 -40.56
N GLU A 16 31.40 -1.59 -40.51
CA GLU A 16 31.17 -2.88 -41.17
C GLU A 16 30.36 -3.83 -40.28
N LYS A 17 30.66 -3.85 -38.98
CA LYS A 17 29.95 -4.62 -37.95
C LYS A 17 30.12 -4.01 -36.56
N ILE A 18 29.25 -4.40 -35.64
CA ILE A 18 29.39 -4.14 -34.20
C ILE A 18 29.70 -5.46 -33.51
N GLU A 19 30.69 -5.45 -32.63
CA GLU A 19 31.12 -6.60 -31.83
C GLU A 19 30.89 -6.30 -30.35
N ILE A 20 30.38 -7.29 -29.61
CA ILE A 20 30.23 -7.23 -28.15
C ILE A 20 30.97 -8.43 -27.57
N GLU A 21 32.05 -8.18 -26.83
CA GLU A 21 32.74 -9.19 -26.02
C GLU A 21 32.39 -8.98 -24.55
N ILE A 22 32.11 -10.07 -23.83
CA ILE A 22 31.85 -10.07 -22.38
C ILE A 22 32.77 -11.10 -21.75
N GLN A 23 33.59 -10.66 -20.79
CA GLN A 23 34.46 -11.53 -20.01
C GLN A 23 34.15 -11.39 -18.52
N VAL A 24 34.01 -12.51 -17.83
CA VAL A 24 33.64 -12.60 -16.42
C VAL A 24 34.68 -13.42 -15.66
N GLY A 25 34.84 -13.14 -14.37
CA GLY A 25 35.79 -13.82 -13.49
C GLY A 25 37.22 -13.29 -13.64
N GLU A 26 38.18 -14.05 -13.13
CA GLU A 26 39.60 -13.64 -12.99
C GLU A 26 40.23 -13.18 -14.32
N LYS A 27 39.81 -13.78 -15.44
CA LYS A 27 40.24 -13.43 -16.80
C LYS A 27 39.67 -12.10 -17.33
N ALA A 28 38.77 -11.41 -16.63
CA ALA A 28 38.23 -10.12 -17.07
C ALA A 28 39.31 -9.03 -17.22
N ALA A 29 40.45 -9.16 -16.53
CA ALA A 29 41.62 -8.29 -16.72
C ALA A 29 42.24 -8.44 -18.12
N GLU A 30 42.26 -9.66 -18.68
CA GLU A 30 42.86 -9.98 -20.00
C GLU A 30 42.15 -9.26 -21.17
N LYS A 31 40.97 -8.69 -20.94
CA LYS A 31 40.13 -7.99 -21.94
C LYS A 31 40.04 -6.48 -21.75
N ILE A 32 40.82 -5.89 -20.85
CA ILE A 32 40.95 -4.42 -20.76
C ILE A 32 41.87 -3.93 -21.90
N ILE A 33 41.32 -3.10 -22.78
CA ILE A 33 42.07 -2.43 -23.86
C ILE A 33 42.63 -1.09 -23.36
N LYS A 34 41.78 -0.31 -22.67
CA LYS A 34 42.15 1.00 -22.13
C LYS A 34 42.35 0.87 -20.62
N VAL A 35 43.59 0.67 -20.21
CA VAL A 35 44.00 0.61 -18.80
C VAL A 35 43.72 1.97 -18.16
N ILE A 36 43.16 1.99 -16.95
CA ILE A 36 42.69 3.21 -16.26
C ILE A 36 43.56 3.43 -15.01
N ASN A 37 44.88 3.47 -15.23
CA ASN A 37 45.86 3.87 -14.21
C ASN A 37 46.04 5.39 -14.29
N LEU A 38 45.99 6.06 -13.13
CA LEU A 38 45.93 7.53 -13.05
C LEU A 38 47.10 8.17 -12.29
N SER A 39 48.10 7.39 -11.87
CA SER A 39 49.30 7.90 -11.19
C SER A 39 50.09 8.91 -12.04
N GLU A 40 50.17 8.68 -13.35
CA GLU A 40 50.88 9.55 -14.31
C GLU A 40 50.01 10.72 -14.83
N GLU A 41 48.68 10.63 -14.72
CA GLU A 41 47.74 11.67 -15.18
C GLU A 41 47.53 12.81 -14.14
N GLU A 42 47.87 12.63 -12.85
CA GLU A 42 47.67 13.70 -11.84
C GLU A 42 48.81 14.74 -11.82
N GLU A 43 50.08 14.35 -12.02
CA GLU A 43 51.22 15.30 -12.12
C GLU A 43 51.03 16.32 -13.25
N ILE A 44 50.64 15.84 -14.44
CA ILE A 44 50.41 16.67 -15.65
C ILE A 44 49.31 17.73 -15.43
N VAL A 45 48.37 17.47 -14.52
CA VAL A 45 47.27 18.39 -14.18
C VAL A 45 47.70 19.40 -13.11
N GLU A 46 48.57 19.03 -12.17
CA GLU A 46 49.16 20.00 -11.24
C GLU A 46 50.09 20.97 -11.98
N ASP A 47 50.98 20.48 -12.84
CA ASP A 47 51.90 21.30 -13.64
C ASP A 47 51.17 22.30 -14.54
N ARG A 48 50.08 21.88 -15.19
CA ARG A 48 49.21 22.79 -15.96
C ARG A 48 48.54 23.85 -15.09
N ASN A 49 48.15 23.53 -13.85
CA ASN A 49 47.60 24.51 -12.91
C ASN A 49 48.67 25.47 -12.37
N VAL A 50 49.89 24.99 -12.12
CA VAL A 50 51.05 25.80 -11.71
C VAL A 50 51.43 26.77 -12.84
N LEU A 51 51.57 26.30 -14.07
CA LEU A 51 51.81 27.14 -15.26
C LEU A 51 50.72 28.19 -15.46
N MET A 52 49.44 27.83 -15.30
CA MET A 52 48.32 28.78 -15.39
C MET A 52 48.33 29.82 -14.25
N ARG A 53 48.84 29.48 -13.06
CA ARG A 53 49.04 30.44 -11.95
C ARG A 53 50.24 31.35 -12.20
N LEU A 54 51.38 30.80 -12.62
CA LEU A 54 52.58 31.57 -12.97
C LEU A 54 52.32 32.57 -14.11
N LYS A 55 51.52 32.19 -15.12
CA LYS A 55 51.12 33.07 -16.22
C LYS A 55 50.27 34.27 -15.78
N ASN A 56 49.57 34.17 -14.64
CA ASN A 56 48.86 35.30 -14.01
C ASN A 56 49.75 36.17 -13.11
N ILE A 57 51.00 35.75 -12.84
CA ILE A 57 51.97 36.49 -12.02
C ILE A 57 52.98 37.24 -12.92
N LEU A 58 53.37 36.64 -14.05
CA LEU A 58 54.42 37.14 -14.93
C LEU A 58 53.98 38.20 -15.97
N VAL A 59 52.81 38.84 -15.79
CA VAL A 59 52.33 39.94 -16.65
C VAL A 59 52.11 41.21 -15.82
N PRO A 60 53.16 42.00 -15.54
CA PRO A 60 53.05 43.23 -14.76
C PRO A 60 52.50 44.39 -15.59
N GLY A 61 51.35 44.92 -15.17
CA GLY A 61 51.02 46.35 -15.25
C GLY A 61 50.65 46.95 -16.62
N LEU A 62 49.37 47.29 -16.76
CA LEU A 62 48.96 48.59 -17.33
C LEU A 62 47.56 48.97 -16.80
N LYS A 63 47.52 49.42 -15.54
CA LYS A 63 46.36 50.16 -15.00
C LYS A 63 46.50 51.62 -15.42
N ASN A 64 45.47 52.19 -16.02
CA ASN A 64 45.27 53.63 -16.01
C ASN A 64 43.79 53.92 -15.74
N SER A 65 43.51 54.96 -14.96
CA SER A 65 42.18 55.16 -14.35
C SER A 65 41.58 56.50 -14.70
N THR A 66 40.43 56.48 -15.37
CA THR A 66 39.48 57.61 -15.42
C THR A 66 38.06 57.06 -15.41
N GLY A 67 37.24 57.49 -14.46
CA GLY A 67 35.80 57.24 -14.46
C GLY A 67 35.06 58.44 -15.03
N ALA A 68 34.15 58.20 -15.97
CA ALA A 68 33.16 59.17 -16.42
C ALA A 68 31.85 58.46 -16.80
N SER A 69 30.72 59.05 -16.43
CA SER A 69 29.37 58.59 -16.78
C SER A 69 28.88 59.26 -18.06
N SER A 70 28.07 58.57 -18.88
CA SER A 70 26.73 59.06 -19.29
C SER A 70 26.02 58.22 -20.37
N SER A 71 24.68 58.25 -20.30
CA SER A 71 23.64 58.16 -21.35
C SER A 71 23.88 57.49 -22.73
N SER A 72 22.84 56.73 -23.10
CA SER A 72 22.50 56.12 -24.39
C SER A 72 22.21 57.07 -25.58
N SER A 73 22.02 56.47 -26.77
CA SER A 73 21.38 56.96 -28.02
C SER A 73 22.35 57.38 -29.15
N SER A 74 22.05 57.29 -30.46
CA SER A 74 21.02 56.52 -31.21
C SER A 74 21.23 56.57 -32.74
N SER A 75 20.67 55.59 -33.45
CA SER A 75 20.17 55.64 -34.85
C SER A 75 21.13 55.74 -36.06
N ARG A 76 20.81 54.93 -37.10
CA ARG A 76 20.67 55.22 -38.55
C ARG A 76 21.16 54.00 -39.38
N SER A 77 20.36 53.21 -40.09
CA SER A 77 19.23 53.42 -41.02
C SER A 77 19.64 53.72 -42.48
N LEU A 78 19.43 52.76 -43.38
CA LEU A 78 19.27 52.97 -44.81
C LEU A 78 18.15 52.06 -45.35
N SER A 79 17.59 52.43 -46.50
CA SER A 79 16.40 51.82 -47.13
C SER A 79 16.76 51.31 -48.55
N SER A 80 15.94 50.56 -49.29
CA SER A 80 14.59 50.94 -49.71
C SER A 80 13.91 49.90 -50.63
N ARG A 81 12.56 49.90 -50.62
CA ARG A 81 11.60 49.60 -51.74
C ARG A 81 11.65 48.16 -52.33
N SER A 82 10.62 47.65 -53.02
CA SER A 82 9.45 48.30 -53.65
C SER A 82 8.11 47.54 -53.52
N SER A 83 7.05 48.25 -53.92
CA SER A 83 5.64 47.86 -54.20
C SER A 83 5.43 46.49 -54.89
N SER A 84 4.28 45.82 -54.77
CA SER A 84 2.96 46.32 -55.24
C SER A 84 1.72 45.75 -54.54
N SER A 85 0.54 46.25 -54.97
CA SER A 85 -0.78 46.09 -54.32
C SER A 85 -1.89 45.84 -55.33
N ARG A 86 -3.00 45.18 -54.92
CA ARG A 86 -4.38 45.49 -55.36
C ARG A 86 -5.45 44.73 -54.56
N SER A 87 -6.58 45.41 -54.34
CA SER A 87 -7.91 44.86 -53.99
C SER A 87 -8.62 44.39 -55.28
N SER A 88 -9.85 43.86 -55.34
CA SER A 88 -10.98 43.56 -54.43
C SER A 88 -11.84 42.47 -55.14
N VAL A 89 -12.94 41.87 -54.63
CA VAL A 89 -14.30 42.40 -54.42
C VAL A 89 -15.16 41.29 -53.75
N SER A 90 -16.25 41.66 -53.08
CA SER A 90 -17.22 40.80 -52.37
C SER A 90 -18.27 40.11 -53.26
N SER A 91 -18.84 39.00 -52.77
CA SER A 91 -20.27 38.66 -53.00
C SER A 91 -20.87 37.91 -51.80
N SER A 92 -22.20 37.87 -51.70
CA SER A 92 -22.94 37.38 -50.52
C SER A 92 -24.29 36.77 -50.88
N SER A 93 -24.73 35.72 -50.19
CA SER A 93 -26.13 35.28 -50.15
C SER A 93 -26.41 34.48 -48.86
N SER A 94 -27.69 34.24 -48.53
CA SER A 94 -28.09 33.77 -47.18
C SER A 94 -29.48 33.13 -47.09
N SER A 95 -29.63 32.13 -46.21
CA SER A 95 -30.87 31.73 -45.51
C SER A 95 -30.47 30.83 -44.31
N LYS A 96 -31.05 30.80 -43.10
CA LYS A 96 -32.35 31.19 -42.47
C LYS A 96 -33.52 30.21 -42.59
N SER A 97 -33.79 29.48 -41.50
CA SER A 97 -35.12 29.22 -40.92
C SER A 97 -34.97 28.84 -39.42
N SER A 98 -36.06 28.79 -38.62
CA SER A 98 -35.98 28.84 -37.13
C SER A 98 -37.29 28.51 -36.37
N SER A 99 -37.21 28.46 -35.01
CA SER A 99 -38.29 28.42 -33.98
C SER A 99 -38.84 27.03 -33.58
N SER A 100 -39.51 26.77 -32.44
CA SER A 100 -39.96 27.55 -31.25
C SER A 100 -40.33 26.56 -30.08
N SER A 101 -40.58 26.89 -28.79
CA SER A 101 -40.18 27.99 -27.86
C SER A 101 -40.79 27.79 -26.43
N SER A 102 -40.38 28.60 -25.43
CA SER A 102 -40.94 28.71 -24.04
C SER A 102 -40.58 27.57 -23.03
N SER A 103 -40.68 27.71 -21.69
CA SER A 103 -41.39 28.72 -20.86
C SER A 103 -40.65 29.16 -19.55
N ARG A 104 -41.37 29.73 -18.55
CA ARG A 104 -40.89 30.74 -17.56
C ARG A 104 -40.85 30.28 -16.09
N ARG A 105 -40.03 30.95 -15.24
CA ARG A 105 -40.50 31.74 -14.07
C ARG A 105 -39.41 32.69 -13.52
N LYS A 106 -39.78 33.60 -12.60
CA LYS A 106 -38.97 34.74 -12.07
C LYS A 106 -39.17 34.93 -10.56
N SER A 107 -38.20 35.55 -9.89
CA SER A 107 -38.43 36.64 -8.92
C SER A 107 -37.20 37.60 -8.90
N LYS A 108 -37.30 38.75 -8.24
CA LYS A 108 -36.26 39.81 -8.17
C LYS A 108 -36.11 40.32 -6.72
N MET A 109 -34.94 40.86 -6.39
CA MET A 109 -34.71 41.69 -5.19
C MET A 109 -35.33 43.09 -5.34
N VAL A 110 -35.68 43.71 -4.21
CA VAL A 110 -35.72 45.18 -4.00
C VAL A 110 -35.35 45.44 -2.53
N ASP A 111 -34.38 46.31 -2.28
CA ASP A 111 -34.03 46.84 -0.94
C ASP A 111 -34.36 48.34 -0.87
N ILE A 112 -34.75 48.87 0.31
CA ILE A 112 -35.14 50.29 0.50
C ILE A 112 -34.64 50.87 1.84
N ILE A 113 -33.59 51.70 1.74
CA ILE A 113 -33.39 53.05 2.37
C ILE A 113 -33.46 53.22 3.91
N ASP A 114 -32.24 53.34 4.50
CA ASP A 114 -31.74 54.41 5.39
C ASP A 114 -32.40 54.65 6.80
N PRO A 115 -32.08 55.74 7.57
CA PRO A 115 -30.98 55.65 8.55
C PRO A 115 -31.20 56.32 9.93
N ILE A 116 -30.42 55.96 10.96
CA ILE A 116 -30.18 56.83 12.14
C ILE A 116 -28.69 56.93 12.54
N THR A 117 -28.32 58.18 12.81
CA THR A 117 -27.07 58.81 13.30
C THR A 117 -26.50 58.25 14.64
N ARG A 118 -25.29 58.55 15.14
CA ARG A 118 -24.19 59.51 14.81
C ARG A 118 -22.91 59.20 15.63
N THR A 119 -21.74 59.70 15.19
CA THR A 119 -20.54 60.12 16.00
C THR A 119 -19.79 59.11 16.91
N SER A 120 -18.45 59.16 17.09
CA SER A 120 -17.40 59.93 16.38
C SER A 120 -15.95 59.54 16.77
N LYS A 121 -15.00 59.74 15.83
CA LYS A 121 -13.58 60.14 16.02
C LYS A 121 -12.62 59.10 16.66
N ARG A 122 -11.54 58.65 15.97
CA ARG A 122 -10.23 59.29 15.63
C ARG A 122 -9.19 59.12 16.77
N VAL A 123 -7.89 58.83 16.57
CA VAL A 123 -7.04 58.63 15.35
C VAL A 123 -5.89 57.61 15.63
N SER A 124 -5.15 57.22 14.58
CA SER A 124 -3.68 56.94 14.44
C SER A 124 -2.75 56.99 15.67
N SER A 125 -1.58 56.31 15.73
CA SER A 125 -0.90 55.28 14.90
C SER A 125 0.50 54.99 15.51
N SER A 126 1.29 54.06 14.94
CA SER A 126 2.74 53.88 15.19
C SER A 126 3.11 53.37 16.60
N SER A 127 4.31 52.86 16.91
CA SER A 127 5.25 52.04 16.11
C SER A 127 6.31 51.44 17.05
N SER A 128 6.83 50.26 16.72
CA SER A 128 8.17 49.75 17.07
C SER A 128 8.79 50.09 18.43
N SER A 129 8.99 49.07 19.27
CA SER A 129 10.31 48.85 19.89
C SER A 129 10.43 47.41 20.38
N SER A 130 11.66 46.97 20.59
CA SER A 130 12.03 45.62 20.98
C SER A 130 13.11 45.68 22.04
N GLN A 131 13.02 44.86 23.08
CA GLN A 131 14.16 44.18 23.69
C GLN A 131 13.67 43.04 24.62
N PRO A 132 14.45 41.97 24.79
CA PRO A 132 14.10 40.86 25.69
C PRO A 132 14.58 41.14 27.13
N SER A 133 13.93 40.53 28.11
CA SER A 133 14.48 40.39 29.47
C SER A 133 14.77 38.92 29.75
N ILE A 134 15.97 38.66 30.28
CA ILE A 134 16.42 37.33 30.72
C ILE A 134 16.07 37.16 32.19
N ARG A 135 15.47 36.04 32.57
CA ARG A 135 15.63 35.46 33.92
C ARG A 135 15.54 33.94 33.88
N SER A 136 16.41 33.32 34.67
CA SER A 136 16.59 31.87 34.83
C SER A 136 16.12 31.44 36.22
N SER A 137 16.38 30.17 36.60
CA SER A 137 15.97 29.48 37.83
C SER A 137 14.47 29.08 37.87
N SER A 138 14.09 27.95 38.47
CA SER A 138 14.88 26.77 38.90
C SER A 138 13.99 25.51 39.00
N GLN A 139 14.61 24.35 39.25
CA GLN A 139 13.95 23.04 39.28
C GLN A 139 13.02 22.85 40.48
N SER A 140 11.95 22.08 40.28
CA SER A 140 11.49 21.08 41.27
C SER A 140 10.70 19.98 40.57
N SER A 141 10.79 18.75 41.07
CA SER A 141 10.23 17.54 40.46
C SER A 141 9.04 16.97 41.25
N SER A 142 7.98 16.55 40.56
CA SER A 142 6.93 15.71 41.13
C SER A 142 6.40 14.75 40.06
N HIS A 143 6.34 13.45 40.37
CA HIS A 143 5.78 12.44 39.47
C HIS A 143 4.26 12.37 39.61
N SER A 144 3.56 12.32 38.47
CA SER A 144 2.18 11.87 38.39
C SER A 144 1.98 11.10 37.07
N ALA A 145 1.74 9.79 37.17
CA ALA A 145 1.49 8.96 35.99
C ALA A 145 0.02 9.11 35.57
N SER A 146 -0.22 9.65 34.37
CA SER A 146 -1.56 9.83 33.82
C SER A 146 -1.68 9.20 32.43
N SER A 147 -2.43 8.10 32.36
CA SER A 147 -3.09 7.51 31.18
C SER A 147 -2.84 8.22 29.84
N SER A 148 -2.08 7.56 28.95
CA SER A 148 -1.81 8.02 27.58
C SER A 148 -3.06 7.92 26.70
N SER A 149 -3.96 8.90 26.80
CA SER A 149 -5.08 9.04 25.84
C SER A 149 -4.53 9.31 24.44
N SER A 150 -4.90 8.47 23.46
CA SER A 150 -4.40 8.50 22.08
C SER A 150 -4.93 9.70 21.29
N ARG A 151 -4.50 10.90 21.65
CA ARG A 151 -4.80 12.13 20.90
C ARG A 151 -3.99 12.16 19.62
N SER A 152 -4.62 11.82 18.50
CA SER A 152 -4.09 12.05 17.16
C SER A 152 -3.91 13.55 16.90
N SER A 153 -2.74 14.08 17.28
CA SER A 153 -2.36 15.48 17.02
C SER A 153 -2.15 15.67 15.52
N ALA A 154 -3.18 16.10 14.81
CA ALA A 154 -3.08 16.50 13.41
C ALA A 154 -2.10 17.69 13.30
N LEU A 155 -0.87 17.39 12.85
CA LEU A 155 0.21 18.37 12.68
C LEU A 155 -0.26 19.60 11.91
N SER A 156 0.04 20.80 12.41
CA SER A 156 -0.40 22.03 11.77
C SER A 156 0.27 22.19 10.40
N LYS A 157 -0.38 22.97 9.52
CA LYS A 157 0.14 23.31 8.19
C LYS A 157 1.50 24.03 8.19
N GLN A 158 2.02 24.46 9.35
CA GLN A 158 3.30 25.14 9.49
C GLN A 158 4.40 24.21 10.05
N GLU A 159 4.07 23.31 10.99
CA GLU A 159 5.02 22.28 11.49
C GLU A 159 5.43 21.30 10.39
N LEU A 160 4.52 21.01 9.46
CA LEU A 160 4.74 20.12 8.31
C LEU A 160 5.88 20.52 7.36
N TYR A 161 6.43 21.73 7.48
CA TYR A 161 7.59 22.10 6.68
C TYR A 161 8.88 21.45 7.17
N ASP A 162 9.06 21.33 8.49
CA ASP A 162 10.29 20.89 9.12
C ASP A 162 10.11 19.57 9.88
N ILE A 163 9.60 18.59 9.14
CA ILE A 163 9.81 17.16 9.39
C ILE A 163 11.32 16.92 9.55
N GLU A 164 11.74 16.80 10.81
CA GLU A 164 13.09 16.43 11.20
C GLU A 164 13.22 14.91 11.14
N PHE A 165 14.13 14.46 10.28
CA PHE A 165 14.46 13.04 10.14
C PHE A 165 15.67 12.74 11.02
N THR A 166 15.39 12.05 12.13
CA THR A 166 16.40 11.47 13.01
C THR A 166 16.98 10.24 12.34
N LYS A 167 18.31 10.07 12.39
CA LYS A 167 18.98 8.95 11.73
C LYS A 167 19.12 7.76 12.67
N ASN A 168 18.95 6.54 12.15
CA ASN A 168 19.25 5.33 12.92
C ASN A 168 20.77 5.07 13.08
N HIS A 169 21.64 5.89 12.46
CA HIS A 169 23.09 5.84 12.65
C HIS A 169 23.60 7.06 13.44
N ILE A 170 24.09 6.81 14.66
CA ILE A 170 24.78 7.81 15.49
C ILE A 170 26.21 7.98 14.95
N HIS A 171 26.56 9.18 14.49
CA HIS A 171 27.97 9.57 14.37
C HIS A 171 28.53 9.79 15.78
N ARG A 172 29.34 8.83 16.29
CA ARG A 172 29.87 8.80 17.67
C ARG A 172 31.02 9.81 17.89
N HIS A 173 30.79 11.07 17.53
CA HIS A 173 31.74 12.18 17.64
C HIS A 173 31.32 13.29 18.62
N ALA A 174 30.14 13.19 19.23
CA ALA A 174 29.65 14.18 20.22
C ALA A 174 29.96 13.80 21.69
N LEU A 175 30.49 12.60 21.93
CA LEU A 175 30.89 12.10 23.26
C LEU A 175 32.20 11.33 23.14
N SER A 176 33.32 12.02 23.39
CA SER A 176 34.67 11.45 23.37
C SER A 176 35.48 11.87 24.60
N ALA A 177 34.93 11.54 25.78
CA ALA A 177 35.66 11.51 27.04
C ALA A 177 35.10 10.33 27.87
N ALA A 178 35.98 9.40 28.24
CA ALA A 178 35.69 8.10 28.90
C ALA A 178 34.93 7.04 28.07
N GLY A 179 35.20 5.75 28.36
CA GLY A 179 34.49 4.58 27.82
C GLY A 179 35.22 3.81 26.69
N VAL A 180 36.09 2.85 27.07
CA VAL A 180 36.86 1.97 26.16
C VAL A 180 36.04 0.72 25.77
N ASN A 181 36.45 0.03 24.68
CA ASN A 181 35.95 -1.26 24.18
C ASN A 181 34.53 -1.30 23.57
N SER A 182 34.45 -0.98 22.27
CA SER A 182 33.70 -1.80 21.31
C SER A 182 34.23 -1.53 19.89
N HIS A 183 34.78 -2.55 19.22
CA HIS A 183 35.34 -2.41 17.87
C HIS A 183 34.24 -2.51 16.81
N SER A 184 33.75 -1.35 16.38
CA SER A 184 32.98 -1.19 15.14
C SER A 184 33.26 0.19 14.56
N SER A 185 34.39 0.30 13.86
CA SER A 185 34.82 1.53 13.19
C SER A 185 33.96 1.80 11.95
N ALA A 186 32.87 2.55 12.13
CA ALA A 186 32.05 3.06 11.03
C ALA A 186 32.84 4.09 10.21
N TYR A 187 33.62 3.61 9.25
CA TYR A 187 34.39 4.44 8.32
C TYR A 187 33.45 5.38 7.54
N SER A 188 33.86 6.64 7.36
CA SER A 188 33.16 7.57 6.47
C SER A 188 33.33 7.16 5.00
N PHE A 189 32.40 7.60 4.14
CA PHE A 189 32.49 7.41 2.70
C PHE A 189 33.84 7.92 2.17
N GLU A 190 34.22 9.14 2.56
CA GLU A 190 35.49 9.77 2.23
C GLU A 190 36.69 8.95 2.74
N ALA A 191 36.62 8.32 3.91
CA ALA A 191 37.73 7.49 4.42
C ALA A 191 37.92 6.17 3.65
N ILE A 192 36.86 5.62 3.04
CA ILE A 192 36.95 4.45 2.14
C ILE A 192 37.35 4.89 0.73
N TYR A 193 36.69 5.93 0.21
CA TYR A 193 36.91 6.46 -1.14
C TYR A 193 38.33 7.03 -1.31
N ASN A 194 38.83 7.80 -0.34
CA ASN A 194 40.17 8.38 -0.43
C ASN A 194 41.30 7.37 -0.18
N LYS A 195 41.02 6.23 0.47
CA LYS A 195 41.99 5.10 0.59
C LYS A 195 42.25 4.42 -0.76
N ALA A 196 41.23 4.33 -1.60
CA ALA A 196 41.32 3.72 -2.93
C ALA A 196 40.37 4.44 -3.91
N LYS A 197 40.82 5.59 -4.43
CA LYS A 197 40.04 6.45 -5.35
C LYS A 197 39.51 5.68 -6.57
N TYR A 198 40.33 4.77 -7.09
CA TYR A 198 39.98 3.78 -8.10
C TYR A 198 40.32 2.38 -7.60
N LEU A 199 39.36 1.45 -7.66
CA LEU A 199 39.55 0.05 -7.25
C LEU A 199 40.49 -0.69 -8.22
N ALA A 200 40.58 -0.25 -9.48
CA ALA A 200 41.45 -0.83 -10.52
C ALA A 200 42.93 -0.96 -10.10
N ASN A 201 43.41 -0.09 -9.21
CA ASN A 201 44.78 -0.11 -8.69
C ASN A 201 45.02 -1.20 -7.63
N THR A 202 43.96 -1.87 -7.16
CA THR A 202 43.95 -2.71 -5.94
C THR A 202 43.14 -4.01 -6.04
N VAL A 203 42.23 -4.10 -7.00
CA VAL A 203 41.27 -5.19 -7.18
C VAL A 203 41.14 -5.45 -8.68
N THR A 204 41.24 -6.71 -9.10
CA THR A 204 40.99 -7.12 -10.49
C THR A 204 39.52 -6.91 -10.88
N PRO A 205 39.19 -6.58 -12.14
CA PRO A 205 37.80 -6.52 -12.58
C PRO A 205 37.13 -7.89 -12.41
N ALA A 206 35.87 -7.90 -12.00
CA ALA A 206 35.02 -9.09 -11.96
C ALA A 206 34.29 -9.31 -13.30
N VAL A 207 34.05 -8.23 -14.05
CA VAL A 207 33.44 -8.23 -15.39
C VAL A 207 34.10 -7.13 -16.23
N THR A 208 34.46 -7.47 -17.48
CA THR A 208 34.86 -6.51 -18.51
C THR A 208 33.99 -6.74 -19.76
N ILE A 209 33.40 -5.67 -20.30
CA ILE A 209 32.60 -5.66 -21.52
C ILE A 209 33.25 -4.72 -22.54
N LEU A 210 33.43 -5.17 -23.77
CA LEU A 210 33.87 -4.35 -24.90
C LEU A 210 32.74 -4.28 -25.93
N ILE A 211 32.40 -3.06 -26.35
CA ILE A 211 31.42 -2.79 -27.41
C ILE A 211 32.17 -2.04 -28.51
N ARG A 212 32.62 -2.75 -29.56
CA ARG A 212 33.44 -2.19 -30.64
C ARG A 212 32.62 -2.01 -31.92
N ALA A 213 32.85 -0.92 -32.64
CA ALA A 213 32.44 -0.75 -34.03
C ALA A 213 33.66 -1.00 -34.93
N VAL A 214 33.60 -2.05 -35.75
CA VAL A 214 34.66 -2.33 -36.74
C VAL A 214 34.48 -1.38 -37.91
N ARG A 215 35.53 -0.62 -38.22
CA ARG A 215 35.56 0.44 -39.22
C ARG A 215 36.50 0.06 -40.37
N ALA A 216 36.14 0.49 -41.57
CA ALA A 216 36.97 0.33 -42.77
C ALA A 216 38.34 1.05 -42.71
N ASP A 217 38.56 1.96 -41.75
CA ASP A 217 39.87 2.60 -41.48
C ASP A 217 40.63 1.95 -40.30
N HIS A 218 40.18 0.80 -39.81
CA HIS A 218 40.73 0.01 -38.70
C HIS A 218 40.92 0.72 -37.35
N LYS A 219 40.48 1.97 -37.20
CA LYS A 219 40.62 2.71 -35.94
C LYS A 219 39.64 2.21 -34.88
N VAL A 220 40.11 2.14 -33.64
CA VAL A 220 39.29 1.69 -32.51
C VAL A 220 38.20 2.73 -32.21
N GLN A 221 36.95 2.37 -32.44
CA GLN A 221 35.77 3.10 -31.99
C GLN A 221 34.89 2.17 -31.16
N GLY A 222 34.48 2.61 -29.97
CA GLY A 222 33.68 1.78 -29.09
C GLY A 222 33.76 2.19 -27.64
N TYR A 223 33.23 1.35 -26.77
CA TYR A 223 33.21 1.57 -25.32
C TYR A 223 33.71 0.35 -24.57
N GLN A 224 34.38 0.60 -23.46
CA GLN A 224 34.79 -0.41 -22.47
C GLN A 224 34.00 -0.18 -21.19
N ILE A 225 33.48 -1.24 -20.59
CA ILE A 225 32.87 -1.23 -19.26
C ILE A 225 33.66 -2.21 -18.39
N ALA A 226 34.26 -1.73 -17.30
CA ALA A 226 34.96 -2.57 -16.32
C ALA A 226 34.28 -2.42 -14.96
N ALA A 227 33.92 -3.54 -14.32
CA ALA A 227 33.27 -3.58 -13.01
C ALA A 227 34.19 -4.27 -12.00
N TYR A 228 34.50 -3.57 -10.91
CA TYR A 228 35.38 -3.97 -9.82
C TYR A 228 34.55 -4.13 -8.54
N PHE A 229 34.71 -5.23 -7.81
CA PHE A 229 33.95 -5.49 -6.59
C PHE A 229 34.87 -5.88 -5.44
N ASP A 230 35.00 -4.98 -4.47
CA ASP A 230 35.68 -5.26 -3.21
C ASP A 230 34.69 -5.85 -2.20
N LYS A 231 34.93 -7.11 -1.83
CA LYS A 231 34.18 -7.84 -0.80
C LYS A 231 34.43 -7.28 0.61
N ALA A 232 35.60 -6.70 0.89
CA ALA A 232 35.98 -6.26 2.22
C ALA A 232 35.30 -4.94 2.64
N THR A 233 35.12 -3.99 1.71
CA THR A 233 34.38 -2.74 1.95
C THR A 233 32.96 -2.74 1.38
N ALA A 234 32.48 -3.87 0.85
CA ALA A 234 31.21 -4.02 0.15
C ALA A 234 31.00 -2.92 -0.92
N ARG A 235 32.05 -2.66 -1.71
CA ARG A 235 32.12 -1.58 -2.69
C ARG A 235 32.15 -2.12 -4.11
N LEU A 236 31.24 -1.62 -4.94
CA LEU A 236 31.21 -1.81 -6.38
C LEU A 236 31.70 -0.52 -7.05
N GLN A 237 32.67 -0.61 -7.97
CA GLN A 237 33.02 0.50 -8.86
C GLN A 237 32.86 0.04 -10.32
N VAL A 238 32.10 0.78 -11.12
CA VAL A 238 31.91 0.53 -12.54
C VAL A 238 32.45 1.72 -13.32
N ILE A 239 33.36 1.46 -14.27
CA ILE A 239 33.95 2.49 -15.13
C ILE A 239 33.59 2.20 -16.59
N PHE A 240 32.91 3.14 -17.22
CA PHE A 240 32.58 3.17 -18.64
C PHE A 240 33.51 4.18 -19.34
N ALA A 241 34.22 3.79 -20.39
CA ALA A 241 35.20 4.66 -21.07
C ALA A 241 35.06 4.55 -22.60
N ASN A 242 35.28 5.66 -23.33
CA ASN A 242 35.45 5.60 -24.78
C ASN A 242 36.81 4.97 -25.13
N LEU A 243 36.81 4.01 -26.05
CA LEU A 243 38.01 3.32 -26.54
C LEU A 243 38.83 4.16 -27.53
N ALA A 244 38.28 5.22 -28.12
CA ALA A 244 39.03 6.11 -28.99
C ALA A 244 40.23 6.72 -28.26
N GLU A 245 41.40 6.72 -28.90
CA GLU A 245 42.70 7.07 -28.30
C GLU A 245 42.65 8.43 -27.60
N ASN A 246 42.32 9.49 -28.35
CA ASN A 246 42.29 10.87 -27.89
C ASN A 246 40.99 11.28 -27.18
N ASP A 247 40.08 10.35 -26.85
CA ASP A 247 38.89 10.66 -26.05
C ASP A 247 39.05 10.20 -24.59
N HIS A 248 39.11 11.16 -23.68
CA HIS A 248 39.22 10.94 -22.24
C HIS A 248 37.85 10.99 -21.54
N TRP A 249 36.73 10.97 -22.28
CA TRP A 249 35.38 10.90 -21.73
C TRP A 249 35.13 9.53 -21.09
N ARG A 250 34.75 9.56 -19.80
CA ARG A 250 34.51 8.41 -18.94
C ARG A 250 33.24 8.66 -18.10
N ILE A 251 32.57 7.59 -17.63
CA ILE A 251 31.63 7.59 -16.50
C ILE A 251 32.22 6.67 -15.44
N CYS A 252 32.27 7.13 -14.19
CA CYS A 252 32.71 6.38 -13.02
C CYS A 252 31.54 6.34 -12.04
N ALA A 253 31.09 5.14 -11.69
CA ALA A 253 30.00 4.91 -10.73
C ALA A 253 30.50 4.04 -9.58
N ASP A 254 30.64 4.64 -8.40
CA ASP A 254 30.93 3.96 -7.14
C ASP A 254 29.65 3.73 -6.36
N GLY A 255 29.50 2.56 -5.74
CA GLY A 255 28.44 2.24 -4.77
C GLY A 255 29.01 1.46 -3.59
N MET A 256 28.64 1.83 -2.37
CA MET A 256 29.08 1.14 -1.15
C MET A 256 28.00 1.15 -0.05
N MET A 257 27.99 0.08 0.74
CA MET A 257 27.07 -0.10 1.87
C MET A 257 27.80 0.19 3.18
N LEU A 258 27.64 1.40 3.71
CA LEU A 258 28.34 1.86 4.92
C LEU A 258 27.76 1.25 6.22
N SER A 259 26.49 0.83 6.17
CA SER A 259 25.81 0.05 7.22
C SER A 259 24.51 -0.52 6.66
N TYR A 260 23.86 -1.41 7.41
CA TYR A 260 22.51 -1.90 7.09
C TYR A 260 21.44 -0.78 6.98
N HIS A 261 21.75 0.43 7.45
CA HIS A 261 20.86 1.60 7.44
C HIS A 261 21.38 2.75 6.56
N LYS A 262 22.44 2.55 5.77
CA LYS A 262 23.04 3.59 4.93
C LYS A 262 23.79 3.02 3.72
N LEU A 263 23.22 3.22 2.53
CA LEU A 263 23.85 2.98 1.24
C LEU A 263 24.21 4.33 0.59
N MET A 264 25.38 4.39 -0.06
CA MET A 264 25.83 5.57 -0.80
C MET A 264 26.34 5.19 -2.18
N ALA A 265 26.00 5.99 -3.19
CA ALA A 265 26.55 5.88 -4.53
C ALA A 265 27.00 7.26 -5.04
N LYS A 266 28.10 7.29 -5.79
CA LYS A 266 28.70 8.48 -6.40
C LYS A 266 28.88 8.21 -7.89
N ILE A 267 28.29 9.05 -8.72
CA ILE A 267 28.35 8.93 -10.18
C ILE A 267 28.97 10.21 -10.73
N ALA A 268 30.12 10.08 -11.37
CA ALA A 268 30.87 11.20 -11.94
C ALA A 268 31.20 10.93 -13.41
N TRP A 269 31.14 11.95 -14.27
CA TRP A 269 31.21 11.77 -15.73
C TRP A 269 31.78 12.96 -16.48
N GLY A 270 32.16 12.70 -17.74
CA GLY A 270 32.85 13.64 -18.62
C GLY A 270 34.33 13.31 -18.73
N ILE A 271 35.15 14.29 -19.06
CA ILE A 271 36.62 14.14 -19.12
C ILE A 271 37.12 13.60 -17.78
N GLU A 272 37.77 12.43 -17.79
CA GLU A 272 38.36 11.74 -16.64
C GLU A 272 37.40 11.50 -15.45
N CYS A 273 36.08 11.54 -15.68
CA CYS A 273 35.06 11.62 -14.61
C CYS A 273 35.16 12.86 -13.70
N LYS A 274 35.94 13.90 -14.07
CA LYS A 274 36.19 15.12 -13.26
C LYS A 274 35.25 16.29 -13.60
N GLN A 275 34.43 16.19 -14.67
CA GLN A 275 33.67 17.31 -15.23
C GLN A 275 32.31 17.57 -14.53
N TYR A 276 31.60 16.49 -14.18
CA TYR A 276 30.29 16.49 -13.52
C TYR A 276 30.25 15.39 -12.46
N GLU A 277 29.60 15.64 -11.33
CA GLU A 277 29.46 14.69 -10.23
C GLU A 277 28.07 14.80 -9.59
N THR A 278 27.51 13.65 -9.22
CA THR A 278 26.31 13.53 -8.39
C THR A 278 26.48 12.42 -7.35
N GLU A 279 25.87 12.61 -6.18
CA GLU A 279 25.95 11.75 -5.01
C GLU A 279 24.53 11.35 -4.58
N ILE A 280 24.31 10.07 -4.32
CA ILE A 280 23.04 9.46 -3.92
C ILE A 280 23.24 8.83 -2.55
N THR A 281 22.50 9.30 -1.54
CA THR A 281 22.44 8.69 -0.21
C THR A 281 21.06 8.07 -0.01
N ALA A 282 20.99 6.78 0.32
CA ALA A 282 19.79 6.13 0.83
C ALA A 282 20.03 5.73 2.30
N GLU A 283 19.21 6.23 3.22
CA GLU A 283 19.38 6.00 4.67
C GLU A 283 18.03 5.82 5.38
N THR A 284 18.01 4.98 6.42
CA THR A 284 16.82 4.76 7.26
C THR A 284 16.91 5.53 8.58
N GLY A 285 15.75 5.82 9.16
CA GLY A 285 15.59 6.75 10.27
C GLY A 285 14.18 6.78 10.84
N LEU A 286 13.90 7.84 11.58
CA LEU A 286 12.59 8.17 12.15
C LEU A 286 12.17 9.59 11.76
N VAL A 287 10.86 9.79 11.58
CA VAL A 287 10.21 11.10 11.43
C VAL A 287 9.27 11.28 12.62
N GLY A 288 9.69 12.05 13.63
CA GLY A 288 9.07 12.00 14.95
C GLY A 288 9.22 10.59 15.54
N GLN A 289 8.14 9.80 15.50
CA GLN A 289 8.11 8.38 15.88
C GLN A 289 7.86 7.43 14.68
N GLU A 290 7.59 7.95 13.48
CA GLU A 290 7.29 7.16 12.29
C GLU A 290 8.57 6.56 11.67
N PRO A 291 8.64 5.23 11.42
CA PRO A 291 9.72 4.61 10.64
C PRO A 291 9.85 5.26 9.26
N ALA A 292 11.06 5.67 8.87
CA ALA A 292 11.25 6.47 7.67
C ALA A 292 12.47 6.07 6.83
N VAL A 293 12.36 6.28 5.52
CA VAL A 293 13.44 6.15 4.53
C VAL A 293 13.67 7.51 3.87
N ARG A 294 14.94 7.93 3.79
CA ARG A 294 15.37 9.16 3.12
C ARG A 294 16.29 8.85 1.94
N LEU A 295 15.90 9.34 0.77
CA LEU A 295 16.72 9.35 -0.44
C LEU A 295 17.16 10.80 -0.73
N LYS A 296 18.46 11.05 -0.65
CA LYS A 296 19.12 12.33 -0.95
C LYS A 296 19.88 12.20 -2.26
N LEU A 297 19.70 13.17 -3.16
CA LEU A 297 20.46 13.36 -4.39
C LEU A 297 21.13 14.73 -4.32
N THR A 298 22.45 14.77 -4.46
CA THR A 298 23.29 15.98 -4.43
C THR A 298 24.16 16.06 -5.68
N TRP A 299 24.56 17.27 -6.10
CA TRP A 299 25.41 17.48 -7.28
C TRP A 299 26.22 18.78 -7.19
N ASP A 300 27.29 18.90 -7.96
CA ASP A 300 28.03 20.17 -8.09
C ASP A 300 27.66 20.92 -9.36
N LYS A 301 27.88 20.26 -10.49
CA LYS A 301 27.65 20.79 -11.84
C LYS A 301 26.78 19.79 -12.59
N LEU A 302 25.74 20.29 -13.27
CA LEU A 302 24.94 19.52 -14.22
C LEU A 302 25.09 20.07 -15.64
N PRO A 303 25.10 19.21 -16.67
CA PRO A 303 25.11 19.61 -18.08
C PRO A 303 23.97 20.57 -18.46
N ARG A 304 24.20 21.45 -19.45
CA ARG A 304 23.20 22.43 -19.90
C ARG A 304 21.90 21.78 -20.37
N GLY A 305 21.96 20.62 -21.02
CA GLY A 305 20.78 19.84 -21.44
C GLY A 305 19.98 19.32 -20.25
N MET A 306 20.64 18.66 -19.30
CA MET A 306 20.02 18.13 -18.07
C MET A 306 19.34 19.23 -17.24
N LYS A 307 19.91 20.45 -17.20
CA LYS A 307 19.28 21.62 -16.57
C LYS A 307 17.99 22.07 -17.27
N ARG A 308 17.83 21.88 -18.58
CA ARG A 308 16.56 22.12 -19.30
C ARG A 308 15.53 21.06 -18.94
N TYR A 309 15.93 19.78 -19.01
CA TYR A 309 15.05 18.65 -18.69
C TYR A 309 14.53 18.72 -17.24
N ALA A 310 15.40 18.98 -16.26
CA ALA A 310 15.02 19.16 -14.87
C ALA A 310 14.02 20.32 -14.66
N LYS A 311 14.11 21.40 -15.45
CA LYS A 311 13.10 22.47 -15.46
C LYS A 311 11.75 21.93 -15.95
N GLN A 312 11.72 21.29 -17.12
CA GLN A 312 10.49 20.73 -17.71
C GLN A 312 9.82 19.71 -16.77
N LEU A 313 10.60 18.81 -16.18
CA LEU A 313 10.12 17.82 -15.21
C LEU A 313 9.55 18.50 -13.94
N SER A 314 10.20 19.56 -13.44
CA SER A 314 9.69 20.33 -12.29
C SER A 314 8.37 21.05 -12.59
N GLU A 315 8.13 21.43 -13.84
CA GLU A 315 6.88 22.04 -14.30
C GLU A 315 5.77 20.98 -14.48
N LEU A 316 6.10 19.79 -14.99
CA LEU A 316 5.17 18.65 -15.09
C LEU A 316 4.70 18.18 -13.71
N ILE A 317 5.62 17.88 -12.79
CA ILE A 317 5.31 17.47 -11.41
C ILE A 317 4.47 18.54 -10.70
N SER A 318 4.72 19.82 -10.98
CA SER A 318 3.95 20.93 -10.42
C SER A 318 2.50 20.98 -10.91
N ARG A 319 2.19 20.55 -12.15
CA ARG A 319 0.81 20.45 -12.65
C ARG A 319 0.08 19.27 -11.98
N PHE A 320 0.69 18.09 -12.04
CA PHE A 320 0.15 16.88 -11.41
C PHE A 320 -0.16 17.06 -9.92
N ALA A 321 0.68 17.82 -9.20
CA ALA A 321 0.45 18.13 -7.79
C ALA A 321 -0.81 18.98 -7.54
N HIS A 322 -1.12 19.95 -8.41
CA HIS A 322 -2.36 20.75 -8.33
C HIS A 322 -3.62 19.91 -8.60
N GLU A 323 -3.53 18.89 -9.46
CA GLU A 323 -4.64 18.00 -9.83
C GLU A 323 -4.86 16.89 -8.79
N SER A 324 -3.80 16.37 -8.18
CA SER A 324 -3.83 15.14 -7.34
C SER A 324 -4.03 15.38 -5.83
N GLY A 325 -4.44 16.58 -5.44
CA GLY A 325 -4.59 16.98 -4.03
C GLY A 325 -3.29 16.93 -3.23
N VAL A 326 -2.14 17.20 -3.88
CA VAL A 326 -0.81 17.19 -3.25
C VAL A 326 -0.49 18.60 -2.76
N SER A 327 -0.03 18.72 -1.52
CA SER A 327 0.32 20.03 -0.94
C SER A 327 1.64 20.56 -1.49
N LEU A 328 1.67 21.86 -1.81
CA LEU A 328 2.79 22.50 -2.48
C LEU A 328 3.21 23.79 -1.78
N ALA A 329 4.42 23.80 -1.22
CA ALA A 329 4.98 24.94 -0.51
C ALA A 329 6.18 25.54 -1.27
N LYS A 330 6.06 26.80 -1.69
CA LYS A 330 7.10 27.54 -2.44
C LYS A 330 8.16 28.11 -1.49
N VAL A 331 9.11 27.29 -1.04
CA VAL A 331 10.28 27.78 -0.27
C VAL A 331 11.60 27.20 -0.80
N LYS A 332 12.67 27.94 -0.52
CA LYS A 332 13.99 27.87 -1.14
C LYS A 332 14.89 26.88 -0.39
N ASN A 333 14.79 25.60 -0.72
CA ASN A 333 15.69 24.56 -0.23
C ASN A 333 17.13 24.72 -0.81
N VAL A 334 18.04 23.84 -0.38
CA VAL A 334 19.43 23.77 -0.89
C VAL A 334 19.46 23.66 -2.42
N ARG A 335 20.22 24.54 -3.08
CA ARG A 335 20.19 24.76 -4.54
C ARG A 335 20.53 23.51 -5.37
N ASN A 336 21.42 22.66 -4.85
CA ASN A 336 21.93 21.48 -5.54
C ASN A 336 21.53 20.17 -4.83
N GLN A 337 20.32 20.12 -4.25
CA GLN A 337 19.85 18.94 -3.54
C GLN A 337 18.38 18.65 -3.88
N ILE A 338 18.08 17.37 -4.07
CA ILE A 338 16.73 16.82 -3.96
C ILE A 338 16.74 15.84 -2.79
N LYS A 339 15.68 15.88 -1.97
CA LYS A 339 15.52 15.00 -0.81
C LYS A 339 14.08 14.49 -0.79
N LEU A 340 13.92 13.20 -1.09
CA LEU A 340 12.71 12.44 -0.85
C LEU A 340 12.79 11.86 0.56
N THR A 341 11.70 11.92 1.31
CA THR A 341 11.52 11.27 2.61
C THR A 341 10.14 10.63 2.61
N VAL A 342 10.10 9.36 2.96
CA VAL A 342 8.89 8.55 3.06
C VAL A 342 8.85 7.99 4.48
N ALA A 343 7.82 8.34 5.23
CA ALA A 343 7.59 7.86 6.59
C ALA A 343 6.30 7.03 6.64
N VAL A 344 6.27 6.05 7.54
CA VAL A 344 5.16 5.09 7.71
C VAL A 344 4.20 5.64 8.76
N ALA A 345 3.04 6.12 8.30
CA ALA A 345 2.01 6.73 9.14
C ALA A 345 1.07 5.68 9.75
N SER A 346 0.82 4.60 9.01
CA SER A 346 0.22 3.35 9.50
C SER A 346 0.76 2.17 8.67
N ASP A 347 0.38 0.95 9.02
CA ASP A 347 0.60 -0.23 8.16
C ASP A 347 0.13 0.00 6.71
N THR A 348 -0.94 0.78 6.53
CA THR A 348 -1.67 1.00 5.29
C THR A 348 -1.49 2.39 4.68
N SER A 349 -0.64 3.27 5.26
CA SER A 349 -0.50 4.64 4.75
C SER A 349 0.88 5.28 4.96
N LEU A 350 1.28 6.12 4.00
CA LEU A 350 2.57 6.79 3.95
C LEU A 350 2.49 8.32 4.01
N ASN A 351 3.42 8.93 4.71
CA ASN A 351 3.71 10.37 4.67
C ASN A 351 4.89 10.61 3.72
N VAL A 352 4.63 11.28 2.59
CA VAL A 352 5.60 11.47 1.50
C VAL A 352 5.97 12.95 1.37
N VAL A 353 7.27 13.25 1.43
CA VAL A 353 7.82 14.61 1.35
C VAL A 353 8.97 14.66 0.34
N LEU A 354 8.85 15.49 -0.68
CA LEU A 354 9.88 15.75 -1.70
C LEU A 354 10.33 17.22 -1.62
N LYS A 355 11.47 17.48 -0.96
CA LYS A 355 12.13 18.78 -0.93
C LYS A 355 12.99 18.94 -2.19
N THR A 356 12.71 19.96 -3.01
CA THR A 356 13.44 20.31 -4.24
C THR A 356 14.00 21.74 -4.15
N PRO A 357 14.99 22.16 -4.97
CA PRO A 357 15.67 23.47 -4.85
C PRO A 357 14.79 24.74 -4.88
N LYS A 358 13.51 24.63 -5.27
CA LYS A 358 12.57 25.78 -5.38
C LYS A 358 11.21 25.56 -4.70
N ARG A 359 10.88 24.31 -4.32
CA ARG A 359 9.55 23.90 -3.82
C ARG A 359 9.71 22.67 -2.92
N THR A 360 8.86 22.56 -1.91
CA THR A 360 8.59 21.28 -1.23
C THR A 360 7.20 20.82 -1.61
N ILE A 361 7.10 19.54 -1.95
CA ILE A 361 5.90 18.85 -2.38
C ILE A 361 5.63 17.77 -1.32
N TYR A 362 4.41 17.68 -0.79
CA TYR A 362 4.10 16.67 0.23
C TYR A 362 2.65 16.19 0.19
N LYS A 363 2.44 14.95 0.62
CA LYS A 363 1.10 14.37 0.88
C LYS A 363 1.20 13.42 2.07
N LEU A 364 0.28 13.58 3.01
CA LEU A 364 0.14 12.72 4.18
C LEU A 364 -0.94 11.67 3.91
N GLY A 365 -0.89 10.55 4.65
CA GLY A 365 -1.93 9.51 4.54
C GLY A 365 -2.10 8.97 3.11
N VAL A 366 -1.00 8.82 2.36
CA VAL A 366 -1.02 8.17 1.05
C VAL A 366 -1.32 6.69 1.26
N GLY A 367 -2.60 6.33 1.11
CA GLY A 367 -3.08 4.96 1.28
C GLY A 367 -2.40 3.98 0.31
N LEU A 368 -2.12 2.77 0.82
CA LEU A 368 -1.51 1.68 0.08
C LEU A 368 -2.54 0.57 -0.22
N PRO A 369 -2.36 -0.18 -1.33
CA PRO A 369 -3.22 -1.33 -1.66
C PRO A 369 -2.89 -2.59 -0.84
N VAL A 370 -1.79 -2.59 -0.10
CA VAL A 370 -1.27 -3.70 0.71
C VAL A 370 -0.75 -3.12 2.02
N SER A 371 -0.99 -3.81 3.15
CA SER A 371 -0.39 -3.42 4.42
C SER A 371 1.09 -3.77 4.48
N LEU A 372 1.89 -2.80 4.87
CA LEU A 372 3.33 -2.92 5.10
C LEU A 372 3.61 -3.82 6.32
N PRO A 373 4.80 -4.45 6.39
CA PRO A 373 5.23 -5.26 7.53
C PRO A 373 5.67 -4.36 8.70
N PHE A 374 4.72 -3.67 9.32
CA PHE A 374 4.86 -2.88 10.55
C PHE A 374 3.68 -3.15 11.49
N GLY A 375 3.86 -2.91 12.80
CA GLY A 375 2.82 -3.18 13.82
C GLY A 375 2.39 -4.65 13.83
N ASP A 376 1.08 -4.89 13.98
CA ASP A 376 0.47 -6.23 13.96
C ASP A 376 0.95 -7.09 12.77
N THR A 377 1.04 -6.51 11.56
CA THR A 377 1.51 -7.23 10.37
C THR A 377 2.98 -7.64 10.47
N ALA A 378 3.84 -6.87 11.15
CA ALA A 378 5.21 -7.30 11.43
C ALA A 378 5.24 -8.45 12.44
N ALA A 379 4.42 -8.37 13.49
CA ALA A 379 4.32 -9.39 14.51
C ALA A 379 3.84 -10.72 13.90
N GLU A 380 2.75 -10.73 13.14
CA GLU A 380 2.25 -11.88 12.37
C GLU A 380 3.36 -12.54 11.50
N LEU A 381 4.23 -11.73 10.89
CA LEU A 381 5.35 -12.17 10.06
C LEU A 381 6.57 -12.72 10.85
N GLU A 382 6.55 -12.69 12.17
CA GLU A 382 7.54 -13.38 13.04
C GLU A 382 7.37 -14.90 12.95
N ALA A 383 6.15 -15.40 12.77
CA ALA A 383 5.86 -16.84 12.61
C ALA A 383 6.58 -17.47 11.40
N TYR A 384 6.92 -16.65 10.41
CA TYR A 384 7.52 -17.06 9.14
C TYR A 384 9.04 -16.73 9.09
N GLN A 385 9.72 -16.72 10.25
CA GLN A 385 11.18 -16.61 10.34
C GLN A 385 11.88 -17.79 9.62
N ASP A 386 12.04 -17.63 8.30
CA ASP A 386 13.28 -17.84 7.52
C ASP A 386 12.98 -17.85 6.01
N ASN A 387 11.75 -18.14 5.60
CA ASN A 387 11.34 -18.11 4.20
C ASN A 387 10.76 -16.75 3.78
N TRP A 388 11.55 -15.98 3.02
CA TRP A 388 11.13 -14.69 2.44
C TRP A 388 9.95 -14.83 1.46
N ALA A 389 9.79 -15.97 0.78
CA ALA A 389 8.68 -16.23 -0.12
C ALA A 389 7.35 -16.39 0.65
N ASP A 390 7.37 -17.08 1.79
CA ASP A 390 6.18 -17.21 2.66
C ASP A 390 5.77 -15.86 3.25
N LYS A 391 6.74 -15.00 3.61
CA LYS A 391 6.45 -13.62 4.06
C LYS A 391 5.78 -12.77 2.98
N ILE A 392 6.22 -12.89 1.72
CA ILE A 392 5.56 -12.23 0.59
C ILE A 392 4.17 -12.83 0.34
N SER A 393 4.05 -14.16 0.33
CA SER A 393 2.78 -14.86 0.18
C SER A 393 1.77 -14.39 1.23
N TYR A 394 2.17 -14.31 2.50
CA TYR A 394 1.35 -13.84 3.60
C TYR A 394 0.85 -12.41 3.42
N MET A 395 1.71 -11.47 2.99
CA MET A 395 1.30 -10.09 2.72
C MET A 395 0.30 -10.01 1.56
N VAL A 396 0.48 -10.82 0.51
CA VAL A 396 -0.45 -10.89 -0.63
C VAL A 396 -1.79 -11.50 -0.22
N THR A 397 -1.80 -12.64 0.50
CA THR A 397 -3.05 -13.25 0.96
C THR A 397 -3.79 -12.37 1.97
N LYS A 398 -3.08 -11.64 2.85
CA LYS A 398 -3.69 -10.69 3.78
C LYS A 398 -4.36 -9.52 3.07
N ALA A 399 -3.76 -8.99 2.00
CA ALA A 399 -4.31 -7.87 1.23
C ALA A 399 -5.55 -8.23 0.40
N HIS A 400 -5.63 -9.48 -0.10
CA HIS A 400 -6.71 -9.93 -0.97
C HIS A 400 -7.76 -10.82 -0.28
N ALA A 401 -7.62 -11.06 1.03
CA ALA A 401 -8.55 -11.89 1.81
C ALA A 401 -10.00 -11.39 1.76
N ALA A 402 -10.96 -12.32 1.71
CA ALA A 402 -12.38 -12.00 1.83
C ALA A 402 -12.82 -12.01 3.30
N GLU A 403 -13.44 -10.94 3.78
CA GLU A 403 -13.88 -10.78 5.18
C GLU A 403 -15.39 -11.01 5.32
N CYS A 404 -15.75 -11.96 6.18
CA CYS A 404 -17.09 -12.15 6.73
C CYS A 404 -17.09 -11.63 8.18
N THR A 405 -18.13 -10.90 8.59
CA THR A 405 -18.23 -10.32 9.93
C THR A 405 -19.62 -10.54 10.51
N MET A 406 -19.70 -10.90 11.79
CA MET A 406 -20.93 -10.85 12.58
C MET A 406 -20.80 -9.81 13.69
N ILE A 407 -21.76 -8.87 13.76
CA ILE A 407 -21.86 -7.86 14.81
C ILE A 407 -23.19 -8.08 15.52
N LYS A 408 -23.15 -8.51 16.78
CA LYS A 408 -24.32 -9.05 17.51
C LYS A 408 -25.02 -10.14 16.67
N ASP A 409 -26.27 -9.90 16.26
CA ASP A 409 -27.07 -10.80 15.42
C ASP A 409 -26.88 -10.59 13.91
N THR A 410 -26.19 -9.52 13.48
CA THR A 410 -26.13 -9.14 12.05
C THR A 410 -24.90 -9.72 11.38
N LEU A 411 -25.09 -10.63 10.43
CA LEU A 411 -24.02 -11.19 9.60
C LEU A 411 -23.86 -10.38 8.30
N ILE A 412 -22.60 -10.20 7.92
CA ILE A 412 -22.12 -9.62 6.66
C ILE A 412 -21.28 -10.72 5.99
N THR A 413 -21.72 -11.22 4.84
CA THR A 413 -21.06 -12.31 4.11
C THR A 413 -19.76 -11.85 3.42
N PHE A 414 -18.97 -12.79 2.91
CA PHE A 414 -17.77 -12.49 2.11
C PHE A 414 -18.08 -11.61 0.87
N ASN A 415 -19.28 -11.72 0.32
CA ASN A 415 -19.77 -10.90 -0.79
C ASN A 415 -20.51 -9.62 -0.31
N ASN A 416 -20.32 -9.20 0.95
CA ASN A 416 -20.93 -8.03 1.60
C ASN A 416 -22.47 -8.05 1.75
N ARG A 417 -23.15 -9.18 1.56
CA ARG A 417 -24.61 -9.27 1.76
C ARG A 417 -24.91 -9.29 3.26
N LYS A 418 -25.92 -8.53 3.70
CA LYS A 418 -26.24 -8.32 5.13
C LYS A 418 -27.61 -8.88 5.50
N TYR A 419 -27.69 -9.63 6.60
CA TYR A 419 -28.94 -10.13 7.17
C TYR A 419 -28.82 -10.41 8.68
N LYS A 420 -29.95 -10.57 9.37
CA LYS A 420 -29.99 -10.98 10.79
C LYS A 420 -29.99 -12.51 10.88
N ASN A 421 -29.09 -13.09 11.66
CA ASN A 421 -29.00 -14.52 11.93
C ASN A 421 -29.81 -14.88 13.19
N GLU A 422 -31.07 -15.28 13.01
CA GLU A 422 -31.92 -15.76 14.11
C GLU A 422 -31.74 -17.27 14.31
N MET A 423 -30.64 -17.67 14.96
CA MET A 423 -30.34 -19.07 15.26
C MET A 423 -30.93 -19.53 16.61
N PRO A 424 -31.21 -20.83 16.81
CA PRO A 424 -31.49 -21.37 18.13
C PRO A 424 -30.27 -21.29 19.05
N HIS A 425 -30.50 -21.18 20.37
CA HIS A 425 -29.40 -21.25 21.35
C HIS A 425 -28.94 -22.71 21.52
N SER A 426 -27.73 -22.90 22.07
CA SER A 426 -27.09 -24.20 22.31
C SER A 426 -26.76 -25.04 21.05
N CYS A 427 -27.32 -24.73 19.88
CA CYS A 427 -26.95 -25.29 18.58
C CYS A 427 -25.59 -24.78 18.07
N TYR A 428 -24.88 -25.64 17.33
CA TYR A 428 -23.84 -25.22 16.39
C TYR A 428 -24.41 -24.88 15.00
N GLN A 429 -23.79 -23.93 14.32
CA GLN A 429 -24.15 -23.44 12.98
C GLN A 429 -22.88 -23.15 12.16
N VAL A 430 -22.83 -23.55 10.90
CA VAL A 430 -21.61 -23.44 10.06
C VAL A 430 -21.46 -22.02 9.52
N LEU A 431 -20.46 -21.28 9.99
CA LEU A 431 -20.14 -19.95 9.46
C LEU A 431 -19.42 -20.04 8.12
N ALA A 432 -18.32 -20.77 8.09
CA ALA A 432 -17.50 -21.00 6.91
C ALA A 432 -16.71 -22.30 7.07
N GLN A 433 -16.65 -23.11 6.02
CA GLN A 433 -15.81 -24.30 5.93
C GLN A 433 -15.19 -24.41 4.53
N ASP A 434 -14.12 -25.20 4.41
CA ASP A 434 -13.60 -25.63 3.11
C ASP A 434 -14.58 -26.64 2.47
N CYS A 435 -15.04 -26.36 1.25
CA CYS A 435 -15.98 -27.22 0.53
C CYS A 435 -15.36 -27.82 -0.76
N THR A 436 -14.03 -27.90 -0.81
CA THR A 436 -13.27 -28.78 -1.72
C THR A 436 -13.28 -30.23 -1.22
N PRO A 437 -12.76 -31.22 -1.99
CA PRO A 437 -12.62 -32.60 -1.52
C PRO A 437 -11.71 -32.78 -0.29
N GLU A 438 -10.88 -31.78 0.03
CA GLU A 438 -10.02 -31.76 1.21
C GLU A 438 -10.57 -30.72 2.22
N LEU A 439 -11.31 -31.18 3.23
CA LEU A 439 -11.85 -30.32 4.31
C LEU A 439 -10.71 -29.79 5.21
N LYS A 440 -10.04 -28.71 4.80
CA LYS A 440 -8.90 -28.12 5.52
C LYS A 440 -9.30 -27.42 6.82
N PHE A 441 -10.49 -26.82 6.85
CA PHE A 441 -11.03 -26.14 8.03
C PHE A 441 -12.57 -26.15 8.09
N ILE A 442 -13.09 -25.98 9.31
CA ILE A 442 -14.49 -25.61 9.59
C ILE A 442 -14.54 -24.62 10.75
N VAL A 443 -15.33 -23.55 10.59
CA VAL A 443 -15.63 -22.53 11.60
C VAL A 443 -17.11 -22.65 11.98
N LEU A 444 -17.36 -23.04 13.22
CA LEU A 444 -18.70 -23.18 13.80
C LEU A 444 -18.99 -22.02 14.75
N LEU A 445 -20.17 -21.43 14.62
CA LEU A 445 -20.78 -20.57 15.62
C LEU A 445 -21.63 -21.42 16.56
N LYS A 446 -21.60 -21.10 17.86
CA LYS A 446 -22.62 -21.48 18.84
C LYS A 446 -23.05 -20.23 19.60
N ARG A 447 -24.33 -20.12 19.95
CA ARG A 447 -24.82 -19.08 20.85
C ARG A 447 -25.18 -19.68 22.20
N ASP A 448 -24.60 -19.14 23.27
CA ASP A 448 -24.89 -19.59 24.62
C ASP A 448 -26.33 -19.24 25.04
N GLN A 449 -26.91 -20.05 25.91
CA GLN A 449 -28.30 -19.91 26.36
C GLN A 449 -28.44 -19.05 27.63
N ALA A 450 -27.39 -18.92 28.45
CA ALA A 450 -27.42 -18.16 29.70
C ALA A 450 -26.93 -16.71 29.53
N GLN A 451 -25.94 -16.49 28.67
CA GLN A 451 -25.35 -15.16 28.41
C GLN A 451 -25.75 -14.56 27.05
N GLU A 452 -26.46 -15.31 26.19
CA GLU A 452 -26.80 -14.96 24.79
C GLU A 452 -25.58 -14.58 23.91
N GLN A 453 -24.38 -14.94 24.33
CA GLN A 453 -23.11 -14.56 23.68
C GLN A 453 -22.64 -15.60 22.65
N ASN A 454 -21.86 -15.12 21.67
CA ASN A 454 -21.32 -15.94 20.60
C ASN A 454 -20.04 -16.67 21.06
N GLN A 455 -19.96 -17.96 20.73
CA GLN A 455 -18.82 -18.85 20.92
C GLN A 455 -18.40 -19.37 19.55
N ILE A 456 -17.09 -19.50 19.30
CA ILE A 456 -16.56 -20.08 18.07
C ILE A 456 -15.86 -21.41 18.41
N ASN A 457 -16.11 -22.42 17.58
CA ASN A 457 -15.29 -23.62 17.53
C ASN A 457 -14.65 -23.70 16.12
N VAL A 458 -13.31 -23.73 16.06
CA VAL A 458 -12.52 -23.74 14.82
C VAL A 458 -11.74 -25.05 14.74
N LYS A 459 -12.01 -25.87 13.74
CA LYS A 459 -11.26 -27.12 13.51
C LYS A 459 -10.40 -27.01 12.28
N ILE A 460 -9.13 -27.38 12.40
CA ILE A 460 -8.12 -27.32 11.34
C ILE A 460 -7.31 -28.61 11.39
N ALA A 461 -7.48 -29.48 10.39
CA ALA A 461 -6.98 -30.85 10.39
C ALA A 461 -7.31 -31.60 11.71
N ASN A 462 -6.30 -31.86 12.56
CA ASN A 462 -6.44 -32.57 13.84
C ASN A 462 -6.43 -31.64 15.07
N ILE A 463 -6.62 -30.33 14.87
CA ILE A 463 -6.56 -29.30 15.92
C ILE A 463 -7.95 -28.70 16.10
N ASP A 464 -8.39 -28.61 17.35
CA ASP A 464 -9.69 -28.10 17.77
C ASP A 464 -9.47 -26.86 18.64
N VAL A 465 -10.05 -25.71 18.27
CA VAL A 465 -9.87 -24.44 18.99
C VAL A 465 -11.22 -23.85 19.35
N ASP A 466 -11.55 -23.85 20.65
CA ASP A 466 -12.70 -23.13 21.17
C ASP A 466 -12.29 -21.71 21.57
N MET A 467 -13.07 -20.71 21.18
CA MET A 467 -13.01 -19.34 21.67
C MET A 467 -14.38 -18.95 22.22
N TYR A 468 -14.44 -18.57 23.49
CA TYR A 468 -15.70 -18.18 24.13
C TYR A 468 -15.46 -17.06 25.15
N PRO A 469 -16.43 -16.14 25.31
CA PRO A 469 -16.38 -15.16 26.37
C PRO A 469 -16.60 -15.80 27.74
N LYS A 470 -15.90 -15.29 28.75
CA LYS A 470 -16.01 -15.64 30.16
C LYS A 470 -15.46 -14.48 30.98
N ASP A 471 -16.13 -14.11 32.07
CA ASP A 471 -15.69 -13.06 33.01
C ASP A 471 -15.32 -11.71 32.33
N ASN A 472 -16.05 -11.35 31.27
CA ASN A 472 -15.83 -10.17 30.42
C ASN A 472 -14.46 -10.13 29.70
N ALA A 473 -13.88 -11.30 29.40
CA ALA A 473 -12.74 -11.48 28.50
C ALA A 473 -13.02 -12.65 27.52
N ILE A 474 -12.24 -12.78 26.45
CA ILE A 474 -12.26 -13.98 25.60
C ILE A 474 -11.27 -15.01 26.15
N VAL A 475 -11.75 -16.22 26.40
CA VAL A 475 -10.96 -17.38 26.82
C VAL A 475 -10.85 -18.35 25.64
N MET A 476 -9.70 -19.02 25.54
CA MET A 476 -9.42 -19.98 24.47
C MET A 476 -9.02 -21.35 25.02
N LYS A 477 -9.51 -22.40 24.38
CA LYS A 477 -9.00 -23.78 24.54
C LYS A 477 -8.42 -24.28 23.22
N VAL A 478 -7.31 -25.00 23.29
CA VAL A 478 -6.71 -25.72 22.15
C VAL A 478 -6.64 -27.20 22.53
N ASN A 479 -7.31 -28.06 21.75
CA ASN A 479 -7.49 -29.48 22.03
C ASN A 479 -8.02 -29.74 23.46
N GLY A 480 -8.95 -28.89 23.92
CA GLY A 480 -9.54 -28.92 25.27
C GLY A 480 -8.71 -28.26 26.38
N VAL A 481 -7.42 -27.98 26.16
CA VAL A 481 -6.52 -27.35 27.15
C VAL A 481 -6.70 -25.83 27.10
N GLU A 482 -7.01 -25.21 28.24
CA GLU A 482 -7.18 -23.74 28.36
C GLU A 482 -5.81 -23.05 28.25
N ILE A 483 -5.67 -22.11 27.32
CA ILE A 483 -4.42 -21.38 27.08
C ILE A 483 -4.56 -19.97 27.69
N PRO A 484 -3.82 -19.64 28.76
CA PRO A 484 -3.85 -18.31 29.36
C PRO A 484 -3.41 -17.23 28.37
N ILE A 485 -4.00 -16.04 28.47
CA ILE A 485 -3.65 -14.87 27.63
C ILE A 485 -2.16 -14.50 27.79
N SER A 486 -1.58 -14.72 28.98
CA SER A 486 -0.15 -14.56 29.27
C SER A 486 0.78 -15.46 28.45
N ASN A 487 0.24 -16.51 27.82
CA ASN A 487 0.97 -17.50 27.05
C ASN A 487 0.78 -17.30 25.53
N LEU A 488 0.22 -16.16 25.12
CA LEU A 488 0.13 -15.73 23.73
C LEU A 488 1.38 -14.90 23.33
N PRO A 489 1.90 -15.01 22.10
CA PRO A 489 1.35 -15.77 20.98
C PRO A 489 1.56 -17.28 21.10
N TYR A 490 0.48 -18.04 20.93
CA TYR A 490 0.53 -19.50 20.83
C TYR A 490 0.91 -19.90 19.41
N GLN A 491 2.03 -20.64 19.25
CA GLN A 491 2.45 -21.20 17.98
C GLN A 491 2.23 -22.73 18.01
N HIS A 492 1.49 -23.27 17.06
CA HIS A 492 1.34 -24.72 16.95
C HIS A 492 2.64 -25.37 16.44
N PRO A 493 3.08 -26.55 16.93
CA PRO A 493 4.33 -27.20 16.51
C PRO A 493 4.50 -27.48 15.00
N THR A 494 3.41 -27.45 14.22
CA THR A 494 3.46 -27.54 12.75
C THR A 494 3.90 -26.24 12.07
N GLY A 495 4.20 -25.18 12.82
CA GLY A 495 4.65 -23.86 12.35
C GLY A 495 3.59 -23.02 11.63
N LYS A 496 2.52 -23.66 11.17
CA LYS A 496 1.54 -23.13 10.20
C LYS A 496 0.30 -22.47 10.80
N ILE A 497 0.14 -22.53 12.12
CA ILE A 497 -1.02 -22.00 12.87
C ILE A 497 -0.50 -21.20 14.05
N GLN A 498 -0.93 -19.95 14.15
CA GLN A 498 -0.58 -19.02 15.22
C GLN A 498 -1.86 -18.42 15.82
N ILE A 499 -1.86 -18.15 17.12
CA ILE A 499 -2.95 -17.45 17.80
C ILE A 499 -2.37 -16.35 18.69
N ARG A 500 -2.89 -15.12 18.55
CA ARG A 500 -2.42 -13.92 19.27
C ARG A 500 -3.59 -13.18 19.91
N GLN A 501 -3.32 -12.39 20.93
CA GLN A 501 -4.26 -11.35 21.39
C GLN A 501 -4.22 -10.18 20.39
N ARG A 502 -5.38 -9.57 20.08
CA ARG A 502 -5.46 -8.28 19.40
C ARG A 502 -6.53 -7.41 20.05
N GLY A 503 -6.09 -6.36 20.72
CA GLY A 503 -6.97 -5.53 21.55
C GLY A 503 -7.60 -6.36 22.68
N GLU A 504 -8.92 -6.30 22.81
CA GLU A 504 -9.69 -7.05 23.80
C GLU A 504 -10.09 -8.47 23.30
N GLY A 505 -9.77 -8.81 22.04
CA GLY A 505 -10.10 -10.07 21.40
C GLY A 505 -8.90 -10.99 21.13
N ILE A 506 -9.20 -12.19 20.61
CA ILE A 506 -8.22 -13.20 20.17
C ILE A 506 -8.31 -13.37 18.66
N ALA A 507 -7.15 -13.50 17.99
CA ALA A 507 -7.02 -13.73 16.56
C ALA A 507 -6.20 -15.00 16.27
N LEU A 508 -6.80 -15.96 15.55
CA LEU A 508 -6.15 -17.15 15.01
C LEU A 508 -5.81 -16.93 13.53
N HIS A 509 -4.61 -17.34 13.12
CA HIS A 509 -4.11 -17.27 11.76
C HIS A 509 -3.65 -18.66 11.30
N ALA A 510 -4.18 -19.13 10.18
CA ALA A 510 -3.84 -20.41 9.56
C ALA A 510 -3.92 -20.34 8.01
N PRO A 511 -3.25 -19.37 7.36
CA PRO A 511 -3.47 -19.05 5.93
C PRO A 511 -3.07 -20.20 4.99
N SER A 512 -2.13 -21.04 5.42
CA SER A 512 -1.74 -22.28 4.74
C SER A 512 -2.84 -23.36 4.70
N HIS A 513 -3.89 -23.20 5.52
CA HIS A 513 -5.09 -24.06 5.53
C HIS A 513 -6.33 -23.33 4.99
N GLY A 514 -6.20 -22.08 4.52
CA GLY A 514 -7.30 -21.28 3.97
C GLY A 514 -7.77 -20.11 4.85
N LEU A 515 -7.47 -20.13 6.16
CA LEU A 515 -7.93 -19.12 7.12
C LEU A 515 -6.87 -18.02 7.35
N GLN A 516 -7.06 -16.86 6.73
CA GLN A 516 -6.18 -15.70 6.96
C GLN A 516 -6.32 -15.14 8.38
N GLU A 517 -7.55 -15.16 8.92
CA GLU A 517 -7.87 -14.71 10.28
C GLU A 517 -9.20 -15.34 10.74
N VAL A 518 -9.27 -15.83 11.98
CA VAL A 518 -10.53 -15.96 12.73
C VAL A 518 -10.38 -15.16 14.01
N TYR A 519 -11.27 -14.21 14.24
CA TYR A 519 -11.16 -13.27 15.37
C TYR A 519 -12.48 -13.15 16.13
N LEU A 520 -12.38 -13.07 17.46
CA LEU A 520 -13.50 -12.87 18.37
C LEU A 520 -13.16 -11.80 19.41
N ASP A 521 -14.06 -10.84 19.59
CA ASP A 521 -14.21 -10.02 20.79
C ASP A 521 -15.67 -10.11 21.32
N LEU A 522 -15.98 -9.41 22.41
CA LEU A 522 -17.30 -9.44 23.06
C LEU A 522 -18.45 -8.94 22.16
N ASN A 523 -18.15 -8.17 21.10
CA ASN A 523 -19.12 -7.50 20.24
C ASN A 523 -19.10 -8.03 18.79
N THR A 524 -17.96 -8.59 18.36
CA THR A 524 -17.60 -8.79 16.95
C THR A 524 -16.95 -10.15 16.74
N LEU A 525 -17.45 -10.88 15.76
CA LEU A 525 -16.81 -12.06 15.19
C LEU A 525 -16.37 -11.74 13.76
N LYS A 526 -15.18 -12.19 13.37
CA LYS A 526 -14.68 -12.09 11.99
C LYS A 526 -14.07 -13.40 11.51
N VAL A 527 -14.32 -13.72 10.25
CA VAL A 527 -13.63 -14.77 9.51
C VAL A 527 -13.07 -14.15 8.24
N LYS A 528 -11.78 -14.31 8.00
CA LYS A 528 -11.11 -13.96 6.74
C LYS A 528 -10.55 -15.21 6.10
N VAL A 529 -10.91 -15.45 4.85
CA VAL A 529 -10.31 -16.50 4.03
C VAL A 529 -9.33 -15.90 3.04
N VAL A 530 -8.23 -16.62 2.81
CA VAL A 530 -7.20 -16.26 1.83
C VAL A 530 -7.76 -16.22 0.41
N ASP A 531 -7.14 -15.46 -0.48
CA ASP A 531 -7.65 -15.26 -1.85
C ASP A 531 -7.83 -16.57 -2.64
N TRP A 532 -6.94 -17.56 -2.44
CA TRP A 532 -7.05 -18.87 -3.11
C TRP A 532 -8.23 -19.73 -2.62
N MET A 533 -8.94 -19.36 -1.54
CA MET A 533 -10.18 -20.01 -1.09
C MET A 533 -11.46 -19.44 -1.73
N ARG A 534 -11.36 -18.41 -2.60
CA ARG A 534 -12.53 -17.87 -3.31
C ARG A 534 -13.20 -18.95 -4.17
N GLY A 535 -14.53 -18.94 -4.19
CA GLY A 535 -15.38 -19.95 -4.82
C GLY A 535 -15.44 -21.30 -4.09
N GLN A 536 -14.59 -21.54 -3.10
CA GLN A 536 -14.38 -22.86 -2.48
C GLN A 536 -14.89 -22.95 -1.04
N THR A 537 -15.34 -21.84 -0.45
CA THR A 537 -15.99 -21.84 0.87
C THR A 537 -17.49 -22.14 0.77
N CYS A 538 -18.07 -22.70 1.82
CA CYS A 538 -19.51 -22.69 2.04
C CYS A 538 -19.84 -22.61 3.54
N GLY A 539 -21.10 -22.34 3.89
CA GLY A 539 -21.53 -21.85 5.21
C GLY A 539 -22.24 -20.50 5.12
N LEU A 540 -22.73 -19.97 6.24
CA LEU A 540 -23.44 -18.68 6.33
C LEU A 540 -22.73 -17.50 5.64
N CYS A 541 -21.40 -17.50 5.63
CA CYS A 541 -20.54 -16.46 5.04
C CYS A 541 -20.47 -16.50 3.50
N GLY A 542 -21.04 -17.50 2.83
CA GLY A 542 -21.09 -17.59 1.36
C GLY A 542 -19.80 -18.15 0.72
N LYS A 543 -19.68 -18.00 -0.60
CA LYS A 543 -18.61 -18.59 -1.43
C LYS A 543 -17.42 -17.66 -1.74
N ALA A 544 -17.47 -16.38 -1.32
CA ALA A 544 -16.42 -15.37 -1.59
C ALA A 544 -16.08 -15.10 -3.08
N ASP A 545 -16.99 -15.50 -3.98
CA ASP A 545 -16.88 -15.45 -5.44
C ASP A 545 -17.34 -14.12 -6.07
N GLY A 546 -17.97 -13.24 -5.29
CA GLY A 546 -18.56 -11.98 -5.73
C GLY A 546 -20.02 -12.06 -6.22
N GLU A 547 -20.66 -13.24 -6.27
CA GLU A 547 -22.03 -13.38 -6.78
C GLU A 547 -23.09 -13.11 -5.71
N ILE A 548 -23.31 -11.82 -5.44
CA ILE A 548 -24.29 -11.31 -4.47
C ILE A 548 -25.73 -11.79 -4.69
N ARG A 549 -26.11 -12.24 -5.90
CA ARG A 549 -27.49 -12.65 -6.21
C ARG A 549 -27.79 -14.06 -5.69
N GLN A 550 -26.83 -14.98 -5.82
CA GLN A 550 -27.00 -16.40 -5.48
C GLN A 550 -26.51 -16.76 -4.06
N GLU A 551 -26.18 -15.75 -3.24
CA GLU A 551 -25.62 -15.92 -1.89
C GLU A 551 -26.34 -16.94 -0.99
N TYR A 552 -27.67 -17.02 -1.08
CA TYR A 552 -28.52 -17.80 -0.16
C TYR A 552 -28.59 -19.29 -0.55
N ARG A 553 -27.43 -19.90 -0.76
CA ARG A 553 -27.25 -21.27 -1.25
C ARG A 553 -27.04 -22.23 -0.07
N THR A 554 -28.01 -23.13 0.12
CA THR A 554 -28.06 -24.12 1.22
C THR A 554 -26.99 -25.22 1.06
N PRO A 555 -26.74 -26.05 2.10
CA PRO A 555 -25.84 -27.22 1.97
C PRO A 555 -26.22 -28.18 0.82
N ASN A 556 -27.51 -28.26 0.49
CA ASN A 556 -28.03 -29.08 -0.61
C ASN A 556 -27.92 -28.37 -1.98
N GLU A 557 -27.02 -27.39 -2.11
CA GLU A 557 -26.78 -26.54 -3.30
C GLU A 557 -27.99 -25.76 -3.86
N ARG A 558 -29.18 -25.91 -3.25
CA ARG A 558 -30.40 -25.17 -3.57
C ARG A 558 -30.29 -23.72 -3.12
N LEU A 559 -30.71 -22.78 -3.98
CA LEU A 559 -30.87 -21.36 -3.68
C LEU A 559 -32.24 -21.07 -3.04
N THR A 560 -32.28 -20.47 -1.85
CA THR A 560 -33.51 -19.92 -1.25
C THR A 560 -33.67 -18.44 -1.58
N LYS A 561 -34.86 -17.88 -1.32
CA LYS A 561 -35.10 -16.42 -1.41
C LYS A 561 -35.08 -15.71 -0.05
N ASN A 562 -35.25 -16.43 1.06
CA ASN A 562 -35.35 -15.87 2.40
C ASN A 562 -34.08 -16.17 3.22
N ALA A 563 -33.55 -15.14 3.88
CA ALA A 563 -32.35 -15.20 4.72
C ALA A 563 -32.52 -16.13 5.94
N VAL A 564 -33.72 -16.22 6.50
CA VAL A 564 -34.04 -17.10 7.64
C VAL A 564 -33.94 -18.57 7.20
N SER A 565 -34.58 -18.95 6.10
CA SER A 565 -34.50 -20.31 5.54
C SER A 565 -33.06 -20.69 5.18
N TYR A 566 -32.29 -19.75 4.62
CA TYR A 566 -30.85 -19.93 4.37
C TYR A 566 -30.07 -20.14 5.67
N ALA A 567 -30.24 -19.27 6.67
CA ALA A 567 -29.54 -19.35 7.93
C ALA A 567 -29.84 -20.65 8.71
N HIS A 568 -31.11 -21.05 8.74
CA HIS A 568 -31.56 -22.29 9.39
C HIS A 568 -31.03 -23.54 8.68
N SER A 569 -30.82 -23.51 7.36
CA SER A 569 -30.22 -24.63 6.63
C SER A 569 -28.76 -24.92 7.01
N TRP A 570 -28.05 -23.97 7.63
CA TRP A 570 -26.66 -24.14 8.12
C TRP A 570 -26.56 -24.47 9.62
N VAL A 571 -27.69 -24.66 10.32
CA VAL A 571 -27.72 -25.19 11.70
C VAL A 571 -27.47 -26.70 11.66
N MET A 572 -26.72 -27.24 12.61
CA MET A 572 -26.48 -28.69 12.72
C MET A 572 -27.47 -29.33 13.72
N PRO A 573 -28.57 -29.97 13.26
CA PRO A 573 -29.63 -30.50 14.13
C PRO A 573 -29.21 -31.75 14.92
N GLY A 574 -30.10 -32.23 15.79
CA GLY A 574 -29.87 -33.43 16.59
C GLY A 574 -28.89 -33.17 17.74
N ARG A 575 -27.91 -34.08 17.96
CA ARG A 575 -27.04 -34.07 19.15
C ARG A 575 -26.21 -32.79 19.34
N SER A 576 -25.93 -32.04 18.27
CA SER A 576 -25.26 -30.72 18.28
C SER A 576 -26.18 -29.55 18.68
N CYS A 577 -27.48 -29.81 18.85
CA CYS A 577 -28.50 -28.91 19.38
C CYS A 577 -29.11 -29.51 20.66
N ARG A 578 -28.29 -29.77 21.68
CA ARG A 578 -28.73 -30.26 23.01
C ARG A 578 -28.53 -29.16 24.05
N ASP A 579 -29.57 -28.83 24.79
CA ASP A 579 -29.49 -27.98 25.98
C ASP A 579 -29.52 -28.81 27.29
N ALA A 580 -29.50 -28.12 28.43
CA ALA A 580 -29.55 -28.74 29.76
C ALA A 580 -30.90 -29.43 30.07
N SER A 581 -31.92 -29.23 29.24
CA SER A 581 -33.22 -29.89 29.27
C SER A 581 -33.38 -30.96 28.18
N GLU A 582 -32.27 -31.36 27.55
CA GLU A 582 -32.19 -32.40 26.50
C GLU A 582 -33.04 -32.09 25.25
N CYS A 583 -33.39 -30.83 25.04
CA CYS A 583 -34.38 -30.41 24.02
C CYS A 583 -33.78 -30.35 22.61
N TYR A 584 -33.74 -31.50 21.93
CA TYR A 584 -33.26 -31.58 20.55
C TYR A 584 -34.19 -30.93 19.52
N MET A 585 -33.59 -30.40 18.45
CA MET A 585 -34.27 -29.86 17.28
C MET A 585 -33.89 -30.60 15.99
N THR A 586 -34.84 -30.69 15.07
CA THR A 586 -34.75 -31.33 13.74
C THR A 586 -35.04 -30.33 12.63
N LEU A 587 -34.61 -30.62 11.40
CA LEU A 587 -35.02 -29.91 10.18
C LEU A 587 -36.06 -30.76 9.46
N GLU A 588 -37.30 -30.27 9.35
CA GLU A 588 -38.44 -31.05 8.85
C GLU A 588 -39.25 -30.29 7.78
N SER A 589 -39.71 -31.01 6.76
CA SER A 589 -40.66 -30.50 5.76
C SER A 589 -42.07 -30.46 6.32
N VAL A 590 -42.68 -29.28 6.37
CA VAL A 590 -43.98 -29.05 7.01
C VAL A 590 -45.12 -28.99 6.00
N LYS A 591 -46.30 -29.51 6.38
CA LYS A 591 -47.53 -29.37 5.59
C LYS A 591 -48.07 -27.95 5.73
N LEU A 592 -48.51 -27.34 4.63
CA LEU A 592 -49.31 -26.13 4.65
C LEU A 592 -50.75 -26.45 5.10
N GLU A 593 -51.25 -25.74 6.10
CA GLU A 593 -52.63 -25.91 6.61
C GLU A 593 -53.66 -25.18 5.76
N LYS A 594 -53.27 -24.06 5.15
CA LYS A 594 -54.06 -23.29 4.18
C LYS A 594 -54.39 -24.15 2.96
N LEU A 595 -55.68 -24.25 2.63
CA LEU A 595 -56.15 -24.89 1.39
C LEU A 595 -55.60 -24.16 0.16
N VAL A 596 -55.08 -24.93 -0.79
CA VAL A 596 -54.52 -24.43 -2.05
C VAL A 596 -55.23 -25.12 -3.22
N MET A 597 -55.78 -24.31 -4.13
CA MET A 597 -56.33 -24.77 -5.40
C MET A 597 -55.29 -24.58 -6.50
N LEU A 598 -54.85 -25.68 -7.12
CA LEU A 598 -53.94 -25.66 -8.27
C LEU A 598 -54.61 -26.38 -9.43
N HIS A 599 -54.62 -25.74 -10.61
CA HIS A 599 -55.28 -26.24 -11.82
C HIS A 599 -56.76 -26.65 -11.62
N GLY A 600 -57.45 -26.07 -10.63
CA GLY A 600 -58.84 -26.37 -10.28
C GLY A 600 -59.03 -27.53 -9.29
N GLN A 601 -57.96 -28.14 -8.77
CA GLN A 601 -58.01 -29.24 -7.79
C GLN A 601 -57.48 -28.82 -6.42
N GLU A 602 -58.08 -29.34 -5.35
CA GLU A 602 -57.54 -29.23 -3.99
C GLU A 602 -56.18 -29.93 -3.91
N SER A 603 -55.19 -29.26 -3.31
CA SER A 603 -53.82 -29.75 -3.21
C SER A 603 -53.28 -29.73 -1.78
N LYS A 604 -52.64 -30.83 -1.38
CA LYS A 604 -51.83 -30.95 -0.16
C LYS A 604 -50.42 -30.44 -0.45
N CYS A 605 -50.05 -29.31 0.14
CA CYS A 605 -48.74 -28.70 -0.06
C CYS A 605 -47.80 -28.96 1.12
N TYR A 606 -46.51 -29.18 0.83
CA TYR A 606 -45.46 -29.46 1.83
C TYR A 606 -44.18 -28.67 1.50
N SER A 607 -43.43 -28.24 2.52
CA SER A 607 -42.27 -27.37 2.31
C SER A 607 -41.07 -28.10 1.69
N VAL A 608 -40.55 -27.54 0.60
CA VAL A 608 -39.34 -28.01 -0.12
C VAL A 608 -38.08 -27.62 0.64
N GLU A 609 -38.12 -26.47 1.29
CA GLU A 609 -37.15 -26.08 2.31
C GLU A 609 -37.65 -26.58 3.68
N PRO A 610 -36.88 -27.40 4.41
CA PRO A 610 -37.23 -27.81 5.76
C PRO A 610 -37.07 -26.64 6.74
N VAL A 611 -37.88 -26.62 7.78
CA VAL A 611 -37.82 -25.63 8.88
C VAL A 611 -37.41 -26.31 10.18
N LEU A 612 -36.89 -25.54 11.14
CA LEU A 612 -36.52 -26.08 12.45
C LEU A 612 -37.77 -26.43 13.24
N ARG A 613 -37.83 -27.65 13.78
CA ARG A 613 -38.90 -28.11 14.67
C ARG A 613 -38.31 -28.75 15.93
N CYS A 614 -39.12 -28.83 16.98
CA CYS A 614 -38.78 -29.57 18.19
C CYS A 614 -39.07 -31.06 17.96
N LEU A 615 -38.35 -31.96 18.62
CA LEU A 615 -38.73 -33.37 18.61
C LEU A 615 -40.16 -33.62 19.15
N PRO A 616 -40.82 -34.72 18.74
CA PRO A 616 -42.10 -35.14 19.30
C PRO A 616 -42.09 -35.20 20.83
N GLY A 617 -43.17 -34.71 21.45
CA GLY A 617 -43.29 -34.56 22.90
C GLY A 617 -42.79 -33.21 23.45
N CYS A 618 -42.02 -32.45 22.66
CA CYS A 618 -41.47 -31.15 23.06
C CYS A 618 -42.23 -29.99 22.41
N MET A 619 -42.47 -28.93 23.18
CA MET A 619 -43.18 -27.72 22.72
C MET A 619 -42.20 -26.59 22.36
N PRO A 620 -42.47 -25.77 21.33
CA PRO A 620 -41.71 -24.55 21.09
C PRO A 620 -41.94 -23.52 22.21
N VAL A 621 -40.87 -22.80 22.58
CA VAL A 621 -40.90 -21.67 23.54
C VAL A 621 -40.57 -20.35 22.86
N ARG A 622 -39.81 -20.39 21.77
CA ARG A 622 -39.49 -19.24 20.91
C ARG A 622 -39.49 -19.69 19.46
N THR A 623 -40.15 -18.97 18.58
CA THR A 623 -40.22 -19.25 17.14
C THR A 623 -39.98 -17.98 16.31
N THR A 624 -39.75 -18.15 15.01
CA THR A 624 -39.66 -17.07 14.02
C THR A 624 -40.31 -17.52 12.71
N THR A 625 -40.59 -16.61 11.79
CA THR A 625 -41.26 -16.91 10.51
C THR A 625 -40.28 -16.94 9.34
N ALA A 626 -40.28 -18.05 8.62
CA ALA A 626 -39.51 -18.24 7.39
C ALA A 626 -40.46 -18.27 6.19
N THR A 627 -40.14 -17.56 5.10
CA THR A 627 -40.83 -17.74 3.82
C THR A 627 -40.17 -18.90 3.08
N VAL A 628 -40.91 -19.99 2.88
CA VAL A 628 -40.40 -21.21 2.25
C VAL A 628 -41.16 -21.51 0.97
N GLY A 629 -40.49 -22.20 0.05
CA GLY A 629 -41.16 -22.79 -1.10
C GLY A 629 -41.90 -24.08 -0.72
N TYR A 630 -43.14 -24.22 -1.17
CA TYR A 630 -43.95 -25.43 -1.03
C TYR A 630 -44.11 -26.13 -2.39
N HIS A 631 -44.08 -27.46 -2.37
CA HIS A 631 -44.49 -28.33 -3.47
C HIS A 631 -45.87 -28.90 -3.16
N CYS A 632 -46.76 -28.94 -4.15
CA CYS A 632 -48.16 -29.26 -3.99
C CYS A 632 -48.57 -30.49 -4.80
N LEU A 633 -49.34 -31.37 -4.15
CA LEU A 633 -49.77 -32.66 -4.69
C LEU A 633 -51.31 -32.75 -4.61
N PRO A 634 -52.02 -33.33 -5.60
CA PRO A 634 -53.48 -33.47 -5.53
C PRO A 634 -53.94 -34.15 -4.24
N ALA A 635 -55.07 -33.71 -3.68
CA ALA A 635 -55.55 -34.18 -2.38
C ALA A 635 -55.70 -35.71 -2.30
N ASP A 636 -56.10 -36.37 -3.40
CA ASP A 636 -56.31 -37.82 -3.46
C ASP A 636 -55.03 -38.64 -3.66
N SER A 637 -53.85 -38.01 -3.69
CA SER A 637 -52.58 -38.72 -3.85
C SER A 637 -52.23 -39.57 -2.62
N ASN A 638 -52.36 -40.90 -2.78
CA ASN A 638 -51.91 -41.92 -1.80
C ASN A 638 -50.38 -42.08 -1.77
N LEU A 639 -49.65 -40.97 -1.64
CA LEU A 639 -48.21 -40.99 -1.37
C LEU A 639 -47.99 -41.38 0.10
N SER A 640 -47.21 -42.44 0.32
CA SER A 640 -46.80 -42.81 1.67
C SER A 640 -46.00 -41.66 2.30
N ARG A 641 -46.25 -41.41 3.60
CA ARG A 641 -45.60 -40.32 4.35
C ARG A 641 -44.06 -40.46 4.39
N THR A 642 -43.53 -41.66 4.13
CA THR A 642 -42.11 -41.97 4.10
C THR A 642 -41.49 -41.78 2.71
N GLU A 643 -42.09 -42.32 1.64
CA GLU A 643 -41.45 -42.33 0.32
C GLU A 643 -41.61 -40.99 -0.41
N GLY A 644 -42.80 -40.36 -0.34
CA GLY A 644 -43.06 -39.09 -1.01
C GLY A 644 -42.24 -37.91 -0.46
N LEU A 645 -42.05 -37.87 0.86
CA LEU A 645 -41.28 -36.81 1.53
C LEU A 645 -39.76 -36.98 1.40
N SER A 646 -39.27 -38.21 1.18
CA SER A 646 -37.82 -38.51 1.07
C SER A 646 -37.09 -37.79 -0.08
N SER A 647 -37.81 -37.29 -1.09
CA SER A 647 -37.24 -36.57 -2.23
C SER A 647 -37.76 -35.13 -2.37
N ILE A 648 -38.50 -34.61 -1.37
CA ILE A 648 -39.30 -33.39 -1.58
C ILE A 648 -38.46 -32.13 -1.78
N TYR A 649 -37.26 -32.08 -1.19
CA TYR A 649 -36.29 -30.98 -1.36
C TYR A 649 -35.76 -30.83 -2.81
N GLN A 650 -35.96 -31.84 -3.67
CA GLN A 650 -35.62 -31.80 -5.09
C GLN A 650 -36.77 -31.31 -6.00
N LYS A 651 -37.97 -31.05 -5.45
CA LYS A 651 -39.17 -30.72 -6.23
C LYS A 651 -39.25 -29.23 -6.58
N SER A 652 -40.14 -28.91 -7.52
CA SER A 652 -40.49 -27.54 -7.88
C SER A 652 -41.09 -26.79 -6.69
N VAL A 653 -40.99 -25.47 -6.72
CA VAL A 653 -41.78 -24.60 -5.84
C VAL A 653 -42.99 -24.13 -6.62
N ASP A 654 -44.16 -24.55 -6.19
CA ASP A 654 -45.43 -24.23 -6.85
C ASP A 654 -46.09 -23.02 -6.17
N VAL A 655 -45.89 -22.87 -4.85
CA VAL A 655 -46.36 -21.75 -4.02
C VAL A 655 -45.26 -21.32 -3.05
N GLN A 656 -45.17 -20.02 -2.72
CA GLN A 656 -44.34 -19.53 -1.61
C GLN A 656 -45.25 -18.97 -0.52
N GLU A 657 -45.07 -19.46 0.70
CA GLU A 657 -45.87 -19.09 1.87
C GLU A 657 -44.99 -18.99 3.12
N THR A 658 -45.55 -18.46 4.20
CA THR A 658 -44.85 -18.47 5.50
C THR A 658 -44.93 -19.84 6.18
N ALA A 659 -43.91 -20.15 6.97
CA ALA A 659 -43.81 -21.29 7.86
C ALA A 659 -43.21 -20.82 9.18
N GLU A 660 -43.67 -21.41 10.28
CA GLU A 660 -43.02 -21.24 11.58
C GLU A 660 -41.77 -22.11 11.68
N SER A 661 -40.69 -21.57 12.26
CA SER A 661 -39.43 -22.24 12.52
C SER A 661 -39.03 -22.04 13.99
N HIS A 662 -38.63 -23.11 14.68
CA HIS A 662 -38.40 -23.12 16.12
C HIS A 662 -36.98 -22.65 16.48
N LEU A 663 -36.87 -21.81 17.52
CA LEU A 663 -35.61 -21.22 18.03
C LEU A 663 -35.32 -21.53 19.50
N ALA A 664 -36.25 -22.18 20.21
CA ALA A 664 -36.08 -22.78 21.52
C ALA A 664 -37.20 -23.78 21.76
N CYS A 665 -36.89 -24.89 22.43
CA CYS A 665 -37.80 -26.00 22.71
C CYS A 665 -37.86 -26.28 24.22
N ARG A 666 -38.94 -26.89 24.68
CA ARG A 666 -39.10 -27.41 26.05
C ARG A 666 -39.79 -28.77 25.99
N CYS A 667 -39.06 -29.81 26.33
CA CYS A 667 -39.55 -31.17 26.49
C CYS A 667 -40.18 -31.38 27.88
N THR A 668 -40.98 -32.43 28.02
CA THR A 668 -41.30 -33.04 29.32
C THR A 668 -40.36 -34.21 29.58
N ALA A 669 -40.27 -34.69 30.83
CA ALA A 669 -39.41 -35.81 31.23
C ALA A 669 -39.85 -37.20 30.67
N GLN A 670 -40.69 -37.21 29.64
CA GLN A 670 -41.15 -38.39 28.90
C GLN A 670 -40.63 -38.42 27.45
N CYS A 671 -39.75 -37.50 27.07
CA CYS A 671 -39.16 -37.41 25.73
C CYS A 671 -37.81 -38.12 25.72
N THR A 672 -37.76 -39.37 25.23
CA THR A 672 -36.57 -40.22 25.11
C THR A 672 -36.42 -40.75 23.69
#